data_AF-A0A2A4JZP7-F1
#
_entry.id   AF-A0A2A4JZP7-F1
#
_cell.length_a   1.000
_cell.length_b   1.000
_cell.length_c   1.000
_cell.angle_alpha   90.00
_cell.angle_beta   90.00
_cell.angle_gamma   90.00
#
_symmetry.space_group_name_H-M   'P 1'
#
loop_
_entity.id
_entity.type
_entity.pdbx_description
1 polymer ?
#
loop_
_entity_poly.entity_id
_entity_poly.type
_entity_poly.pdbx_seq_one_letter_code
_entity_poly.pdbx_strand_id
1 'polypeptide(L)'
;MAAGSPGLATLPQVISSMARFMHPPMPPVPNRTTGETALALKGTRSMMPGAGSIDIRSAYLRLVDGLLALYHGAAIKHAEKLCELRDNQLDMADCLHDIEHRIYTVSAELQTGAGAENIQSEQDKIKKQLMENMLKELERSKTVYEEKLEAGALQMAWVVGAIWTKQRQTELAKHFSGTLHSLRLSSDPEYATHVQYAQVASKEILPGKSSLLGGTSYASLQLEYTSSSDQSPQSPTSRAATPRTGSNSQMESSNHTGGQEFAESLFAFVPEYHVDAMLELCNTLRLYMHPTVPVQQIPEWEELVVSCASFLCAEFADQRIVLASTRESLVQTLASFATQPATMRAIERVPLKQQMSMVEELVRPYQNRAWAQSNWVLVRFWHGSGFGFRHRQWPHLAARYGDREPTVNNLGAKVDAGLMSQCFGPCPSEVIQSRIKDYLSGHPIAAAAYLNSLLSQLNWAFSEFITMMQEMDRVSIDAHLESRQIKLCATCFDLYHGLARALEMTLHLAPLLLSKPEACDNQNELLLGRTCQILMAVVSRVCIRGGGGASFARLVARGLPDTDRVHYYVALAPVAGCLIRMLDSKLPPEHLDRVTKAIVTEPLFRMDGLEFMLGKCKDSKAFSFYKYPDDVTMDELKALEIVADRLRVARDAIVRAKSPGSSGAQSDLLCTICYARPADTAFVPCGHHSCRACIMQHLLNSKQCFFCKADIESVREIEPNN
;
A
#
# COMPACT_ATOMS: atom_id res chain seq x y z
N MET A 1 30.73 32.90 -3.49
CA MET A 1 29.56 33.18 -2.62
C MET A 1 29.08 31.84 -2.11
N ALA A 2 29.05 31.68 -0.78
CA ALA A 2 28.91 30.40 -0.10
C ALA A 2 27.49 29.84 -0.22
N ALA A 3 27.35 28.65 -0.82
CA ALA A 3 26.14 27.83 -0.74
C ALA A 3 26.41 26.75 0.32
N GLY A 4 25.90 26.99 1.53
CA GLY A 4 25.95 26.03 2.62
C GLY A 4 24.94 24.90 2.39
N SER A 5 25.39 23.67 2.60
CA SER A 5 24.57 22.48 2.76
C SER A 5 23.55 22.66 3.87
N PRO A 6 22.25 22.39 3.67
CA PRO A 6 21.33 22.18 4.77
C PRO A 6 21.32 20.69 5.11
N GLY A 7 22.32 20.27 5.88
CA GLY A 7 22.25 19.06 6.68
C GLY A 7 21.75 19.42 8.09
N LEU A 8 20.85 18.60 8.61
CA LEU A 8 20.27 18.60 9.96
C LEU A 8 19.17 19.63 10.29
N ALA A 9 18.13 19.09 10.93
CA ALA A 9 16.98 19.73 11.57
C ALA A 9 15.83 20.17 10.66
N THR A 10 14.87 19.27 10.43
CA THR A 10 13.44 19.51 10.68
C THR A 10 12.68 18.19 10.53
N LEU A 11 12.42 17.53 11.65
CA LEU A 11 11.30 16.58 11.75
C LEU A 11 10.07 17.40 12.14
N PRO A 12 9.06 17.57 11.26
CA PRO A 12 7.70 17.65 11.73
C PRO A 12 7.21 16.21 11.93
N GLN A 13 6.92 15.85 13.18
CA GLN A 13 5.95 14.78 13.45
C GLN A 13 4.65 15.17 12.73
N VAL A 14 4.37 14.57 11.58
CA VAL A 14 3.07 14.72 10.92
C VAL A 14 2.10 13.77 11.61
N ILE A 15 1.63 14.20 12.78
CA ILE A 15 0.32 13.81 13.29
C ILE A 15 -0.69 14.27 12.23
N SER A 16 -1.53 13.34 11.75
CA SER A 16 -2.62 13.60 10.82
C SER A 16 -3.40 14.86 11.22
N SER A 17 -3.53 15.80 10.28
CA SER A 17 -4.25 17.06 10.50
C SER A 17 -5.74 16.89 10.84
N MET A 18 -6.31 15.69 10.70
CA MET A 18 -7.67 15.38 11.17
C MET A 18 -7.74 15.14 12.69
N ALA A 19 -6.66 14.74 13.36
CA ALA A 19 -6.68 14.45 14.80
C ALA A 19 -6.72 15.71 15.69
N ARG A 20 -6.43 16.90 15.14
CA ARG A 20 -6.41 18.17 15.89
C ARG A 20 -7.76 18.85 16.05
N PHE A 21 -8.76 18.49 15.25
CA PHE A 21 -10.05 19.20 15.26
C PHE A 21 -11.08 18.66 16.27
N MET A 22 -10.79 17.55 16.97
CA MET A 22 -11.81 16.80 17.75
C MET A 22 -11.57 16.74 19.27
N HIS A 23 -10.60 17.47 19.84
CA HIS A 23 -10.36 17.44 21.29
C HIS A 23 -10.31 18.85 21.92
N PRO A 24 -11.10 19.12 22.99
CA PRO A 24 -10.98 20.36 23.74
C PRO A 24 -9.63 20.42 24.48
N PRO A 25 -9.06 21.63 24.70
CA PRO A 25 -7.71 21.79 25.24
C PRO A 25 -7.65 21.40 26.72
N MET A 26 -6.81 20.42 27.05
CA MET A 26 -6.39 20.11 28.42
C MET A 26 -5.33 21.12 28.89
N PRO A 27 -5.32 21.49 30.19
CA PRO A 27 -4.40 22.49 30.72
C PRO A 27 -2.95 21.99 30.77
N PRO A 28 -1.96 22.91 30.72
CA PRO A 28 -0.55 22.56 30.59
C PRO A 28 0.03 22.02 31.89
N VAL A 29 0.63 20.83 31.84
CA VAL A 29 1.40 20.23 32.93
C VAL A 29 2.88 20.58 32.72
N PRO A 30 3.63 21.01 33.76
CA PRO A 30 4.98 21.54 33.60
C PRO A 30 6.01 20.46 33.27
N ASN A 31 6.98 20.85 32.44
CA ASN A 31 8.13 20.09 31.96
C ASN A 31 8.81 19.24 33.05
N ARG A 32 8.83 17.92 32.86
CA ARG A 32 9.82 17.02 33.46
C ARG A 32 10.73 16.45 32.38
N THR A 33 12.02 16.63 32.63
CA THR A 33 13.18 16.16 31.88
C THR A 33 13.18 14.64 31.66
N THR A 34 13.40 14.24 30.40
CA THR A 34 14.08 13.01 29.96
C THR A 34 13.75 11.71 30.69
N GLY A 35 12.79 10.95 30.16
CA GLY A 35 12.61 9.54 30.48
C GLY A 35 13.71 8.70 29.84
N GLU A 36 14.78 8.45 30.60
CA GLU A 36 15.71 7.36 30.33
C GLU A 36 14.93 6.05 30.24
N THR A 37 14.92 5.44 29.05
CA THR A 37 14.71 3.99 28.92
C THR A 37 15.72 3.31 29.83
N ALA A 38 15.24 2.71 30.92
CA ALA A 38 16.03 1.97 31.88
C ALA A 38 16.59 0.68 31.23
N LEU A 39 17.59 0.85 30.36
CA LEU A 39 18.60 -0.15 30.08
C LEU A 39 19.37 -0.35 31.37
N ALA A 40 19.07 -1.42 32.10
CA ALA A 40 19.85 -1.88 33.23
C ALA A 40 21.23 -2.40 32.75
N LEU A 41 22.08 -1.46 32.31
CA LEU A 41 23.51 -1.62 32.11
C LEU A 41 24.21 -0.97 33.30
N LYS A 42 24.02 -1.55 34.48
CA LYS A 42 24.94 -1.38 35.61
C LYS A 42 25.25 -2.75 36.17
N GLY A 43 26.49 -3.18 35.93
CA GLY A 43 27.09 -4.33 36.58
C GLY A 43 27.19 -4.08 38.08
N THR A 44 26.14 -4.45 38.80
CA THR A 44 26.22 -4.87 40.19
C THR A 44 25.49 -6.20 40.25
N ARG A 45 26.21 -7.26 40.64
CA ARG A 45 25.63 -8.56 40.98
C ARG A 45 24.69 -8.36 42.17
N SER A 46 23.45 -7.97 41.92
CA SER A 46 22.38 -8.05 42.90
C SER A 46 21.76 -9.43 42.73
N MET A 47 22.23 -10.40 43.51
CA MET A 47 21.38 -11.54 43.82
C MET A 47 20.25 -11.00 44.69
N MET A 48 19.06 -10.87 44.10
CA MET A 48 17.83 -10.56 44.83
C MET A 48 17.66 -11.60 45.95
N PRO A 49 17.70 -11.21 47.23
CA PRO A 49 17.48 -12.14 48.34
C PRO A 49 16.04 -12.68 48.24
N GLY A 50 15.89 -14.00 48.10
CA GLY A 50 14.57 -14.65 48.02
C GLY A 50 14.14 -15.10 46.62
N ALA A 51 14.95 -14.91 45.58
CA ALA A 51 14.76 -15.66 44.34
C ALA A 51 15.10 -17.13 44.62
N GLY A 52 14.09 -17.98 44.77
CA GLY A 52 14.28 -19.44 44.78
C GLY A 52 14.99 -19.91 43.51
N SER A 53 15.27 -21.21 43.40
CA SER A 53 15.85 -21.79 42.18
C SER A 53 15.12 -21.26 40.95
N ILE A 54 15.80 -20.44 40.14
CA ILE A 54 15.21 -19.92 38.92
C ILE A 54 14.94 -21.14 38.05
N ASP A 55 13.66 -21.43 37.83
CA ASP A 55 13.25 -22.47 36.90
C ASP A 55 14.00 -22.23 35.58
N ILE A 56 14.75 -23.24 35.14
CA ILE A 56 15.58 -23.20 33.94
C ILE A 56 14.73 -22.72 32.75
N ARG A 57 13.46 -23.13 32.68
CA ARG A 57 12.51 -22.68 31.65
C ARG A 57 12.24 -21.17 31.74
N SER A 58 12.00 -20.64 32.94
CA SER A 58 11.78 -19.21 33.17
C SER A 58 13.02 -18.37 32.86
N ALA A 59 14.22 -18.88 33.17
CA ALA A 59 15.48 -18.24 32.80
C ALA A 59 15.65 -18.14 31.28
N TYR A 60 15.39 -19.23 30.54
CA TYR A 60 15.48 -19.24 29.08
C TYR A 60 14.45 -18.31 28.44
N LEU A 61 13.21 -18.30 28.94
CA LEU A 61 12.17 -17.39 28.43
C LEU A 61 12.57 -15.93 28.62
N ARG A 62 13.09 -15.56 29.80
CA ARG A 62 13.59 -14.20 30.05
C ARG A 62 14.81 -13.84 29.20
N LEU A 63 15.67 -14.82 28.92
CA LEU A 63 16.83 -14.60 28.04
C LEU A 63 16.39 -14.36 26.60
N VAL A 64 15.46 -15.17 26.07
CA VAL A 64 14.88 -14.98 24.73
C VAL A 64 14.18 -13.63 24.65
N ASP A 65 13.41 -13.28 25.66
CA ASP A 65 12.71 -12.01 25.75
C ASP A 65 13.68 -10.80 25.78
N GLY A 66 14.74 -10.91 26.60
CA GLY A 66 15.81 -9.91 26.64
C GLY A 66 16.59 -9.80 25.33
N LEU A 67 16.82 -10.91 24.62
CA LEU A 67 17.47 -10.91 23.30
C LEU A 67 16.59 -10.26 22.24
N LEU A 68 15.28 -10.55 22.24
CA LEU A 68 14.32 -9.91 21.34
C LEU A 68 14.23 -8.41 21.61
N ALA A 69 14.15 -8.01 22.88
CA ALA A 69 14.16 -6.60 23.27
C ALA A 69 15.47 -5.90 22.88
N LEU A 70 16.62 -6.55 23.05
CA LEU A 70 17.92 -6.02 22.62
C LEU A 70 18.01 -5.88 21.10
N TYR A 71 17.53 -6.88 20.37
CA TYR A 71 17.50 -6.84 18.90
C TYR A 71 16.61 -5.69 18.42
N HIS A 72 15.39 -5.61 18.97
CA HIS A 72 14.43 -4.55 18.69
C HIS A 72 14.97 -3.16 19.07
N GLY A 73 15.74 -3.04 20.14
CA GLY A 73 16.28 -1.75 20.60
C GLY A 73 17.56 -1.28 19.90
N ALA A 74 18.47 -2.20 19.53
CA ALA A 74 19.85 -1.86 19.17
C ALA A 74 20.29 -2.36 17.79
N ALA A 75 19.97 -3.61 17.41
CA ALA A 75 20.40 -4.16 16.13
C ALA A 75 19.71 -3.47 14.94
N ILE A 76 18.44 -3.09 15.12
CA ILE A 76 17.65 -2.34 14.13
C ILE A 76 18.30 -0.99 13.80
N LYS A 77 18.64 -0.18 14.81
CA LYS A 77 19.26 1.14 14.60
C LYS A 77 20.58 1.05 13.84
N HIS A 78 21.32 -0.05 14.05
CA HIS A 78 22.52 -0.31 13.28
C HIS A 78 22.20 -0.70 11.83
N ALA A 79 21.20 -1.56 11.59
CA ALA A 79 20.75 -1.90 10.23
C ALA A 79 20.24 -0.67 9.46
N GLU A 80 19.46 0.20 10.10
CA GLU A 80 18.99 1.48 9.52
C GLU A 80 20.16 2.37 9.08
N LYS A 81 21.14 2.58 9.97
CA LYS A 81 22.33 3.38 9.66
C LYS A 81 23.17 2.80 8.51
N LEU A 82 23.17 1.49 8.33
CA LEU A 82 23.83 0.83 7.21
C LEU A 82 23.05 1.02 5.91
N CYS A 83 21.72 1.05 5.96
CA CYS A 83 20.90 1.39 4.82
C CYS A 83 21.16 2.83 4.38
N GLU A 84 21.20 3.77 5.33
CA GLU A 84 21.58 5.16 5.04
C GLU A 84 22.94 5.25 4.35
N LEU A 85 23.94 4.47 4.79
CA LEU A 85 25.25 4.44 4.14
C LEU A 85 25.19 3.92 2.70
N ARG A 86 24.45 2.83 2.46
CA ARG A 86 24.25 2.25 1.11
C ARG A 86 23.52 3.24 0.20
N ASP A 87 22.44 3.81 0.68
CA ASP A 87 21.57 4.72 -0.07
C ASP A 87 22.36 6.00 -0.44
N ASN A 88 23.14 6.54 0.50
CA ASN A 88 24.08 7.63 0.21
C ASN A 88 25.12 7.27 -0.86
N GLN A 89 25.64 6.04 -0.89
CA GLN A 89 26.59 5.62 -1.93
C GLN A 89 25.94 5.54 -3.31
N LEU A 90 24.71 5.05 -3.38
CA LEU A 90 23.96 5.00 -4.64
C LEU A 90 23.67 6.41 -5.16
N ASP A 91 23.22 7.32 -4.30
CA ASP A 91 22.99 8.73 -4.67
C ASP A 91 24.27 9.39 -5.19
N MET A 92 25.40 9.11 -4.56
CA MET A 92 26.71 9.59 -5.01
C MET A 92 27.10 8.99 -6.37
N ALA A 93 26.80 7.71 -6.63
CA ALA A 93 27.07 7.05 -7.91
C ALA A 93 26.20 7.62 -9.04
N ASP A 94 24.92 7.90 -8.78
CA ASP A 94 24.02 8.53 -9.74
C ASP A 94 24.45 9.96 -10.06
N CYS A 95 24.84 10.72 -9.03
CA CYS A 95 25.40 12.06 -9.20
C CYS A 95 26.70 12.03 -10.01
N LEU A 96 27.57 11.03 -9.77
CA LEU A 96 28.78 10.83 -10.56
C LEU A 96 28.43 10.54 -12.03
N HIS A 97 27.47 9.66 -12.29
CA HIS A 97 27.01 9.35 -13.64
C HIS A 97 26.44 10.58 -14.37
N ASP A 98 25.61 11.40 -13.69
CA ASP A 98 25.11 12.66 -14.26
C ASP A 98 26.24 13.65 -14.58
N ILE A 99 27.22 13.77 -13.68
CA ILE A 99 28.40 14.62 -13.91
C ILE A 99 29.19 14.12 -15.13
N GLU A 100 29.44 12.82 -15.24
CA GLU A 100 30.13 12.23 -16.40
C GLU A 100 29.39 12.49 -17.71
N HIS A 101 28.06 12.32 -17.70
CA HIS A 101 27.22 12.62 -18.86
C HIS A 101 27.27 14.11 -19.24
N ARG A 102 27.27 15.01 -18.25
CA ARG A 102 27.41 16.47 -18.47
C ARG A 102 28.79 16.81 -19.01
N ILE A 103 29.86 16.20 -18.50
CA ILE A 103 31.22 16.36 -19.04
C ILE A 103 31.25 15.93 -20.51
N TYR A 104 30.67 14.77 -20.84
CA TYR A 104 30.58 14.29 -22.22
C TYR A 104 29.84 15.28 -23.12
N THR A 105 28.67 15.77 -22.68
CA THR A 105 27.85 16.73 -23.44
C THR A 105 28.59 18.03 -23.72
N VAL A 106 29.19 18.63 -22.68
CA VAL A 106 29.95 19.90 -22.80
C VAL A 106 31.19 19.71 -23.66
N SER A 107 31.87 18.56 -23.55
CA SER A 107 33.01 18.22 -24.39
C SER A 107 32.63 18.08 -25.87
N ALA A 108 31.49 17.44 -26.17
CA ALA A 108 30.98 17.31 -27.52
C ALA A 108 30.56 18.66 -28.13
N GLU A 109 29.97 19.55 -27.34
CA GLU A 109 29.64 20.93 -27.78
C GLU A 109 30.89 21.78 -28.06
N LEU A 110 31.95 21.61 -27.25
CA LEU A 110 33.25 22.26 -27.48
C LEU A 110 33.93 21.77 -28.77
N GLN A 111 33.81 20.48 -29.09
CA GLN A 111 34.39 19.88 -30.30
C GLN A 111 33.61 20.25 -31.57
N THR A 112 32.28 20.29 -31.51
CA THR A 112 31.43 20.67 -32.65
C THR A 112 31.51 22.16 -32.97
N GLY A 113 31.78 23.02 -31.98
CA GLY A 113 32.04 24.45 -32.19
C GLY A 113 33.41 24.80 -32.76
N ALA A 114 34.35 23.85 -32.83
CA ALA A 114 35.71 24.09 -33.34
C ALA A 114 35.82 24.02 -34.88
N GLY A 115 34.81 23.49 -35.58
CA GLY A 115 34.83 23.27 -37.03
C GLY A 115 34.35 24.44 -37.91
N ALA A 116 33.92 25.56 -37.33
CA ALA A 116 33.48 26.75 -38.07
C ALA A 116 34.58 27.81 -38.08
N GLU A 117 35.67 27.54 -38.81
CA GLU A 117 36.66 28.55 -39.18
C GLU A 117 36.03 29.51 -40.19
N ASN A 118 35.35 30.56 -39.72
CA ASN A 118 35.47 31.94 -40.22
C ASN A 118 34.45 32.86 -39.52
N ILE A 119 34.99 33.86 -38.81
CA ILE A 119 34.32 34.96 -38.08
C ILE A 119 33.72 34.55 -36.71
N GLN A 120 34.58 34.39 -35.69
CA GLN A 120 34.15 34.25 -34.28
C GLN A 120 33.82 35.63 -33.68
N SER A 121 32.60 35.80 -33.19
CA SER A 121 32.20 37.00 -32.45
C SER A 121 32.82 37.00 -31.03
N GLU A 122 32.96 38.17 -30.39
CA GLU A 122 33.41 38.25 -28.98
C GLU A 122 32.50 37.44 -28.03
N GLN A 123 31.21 37.30 -28.36
CA GLN A 123 30.28 36.45 -27.62
C GLN A 123 30.65 34.95 -27.68
N ASP A 124 31.20 34.47 -28.79
CA ASP A 124 31.60 33.07 -28.95
C ASP A 124 32.85 32.74 -28.12
N LYS A 125 33.79 33.70 -28.01
CA LYS A 125 34.96 33.57 -27.14
C LYS A 125 34.57 33.51 -25.66
N ILE A 126 33.64 34.37 -25.23
CA ILE A 126 33.12 34.37 -23.86
C ILE A 126 32.39 33.06 -23.57
N LYS A 127 31.57 32.57 -24.51
CA LYS A 127 30.86 31.29 -24.39
C LYS A 127 31.84 30.11 -24.27
N LYS A 128 32.90 30.09 -25.09
CA LYS A 128 33.96 29.07 -25.03
C LYS A 128 34.68 29.08 -23.68
N GLN A 129 35.09 30.26 -23.21
CA GLN A 129 35.74 30.41 -21.90
C GLN A 129 34.83 29.95 -20.74
N LEU A 130 33.52 30.24 -20.82
CA LEU A 130 32.54 29.78 -19.84
C LEU A 130 32.41 28.25 -19.84
N MET A 131 32.35 27.63 -21.02
CA MET A 131 32.26 26.17 -21.17
C MET A 131 33.53 25.48 -20.66
N GLU A 132 34.72 26.02 -20.91
CA GLU A 132 35.98 25.50 -20.37
C GLU A 132 36.05 25.62 -18.84
N ASN A 133 35.57 26.72 -18.27
CA ASN A 133 35.48 26.89 -16.82
C ASN A 133 34.45 25.91 -16.20
N MET A 134 33.33 25.69 -16.88
CA MET A 134 32.31 24.73 -16.47
C MET A 134 32.84 23.30 -16.49
N LEU A 135 33.61 22.94 -17.52
CA LEU A 135 34.24 21.62 -17.63
C LEU A 135 35.25 21.37 -16.50
N LYS A 136 36.09 22.36 -16.17
CA LYS A 136 37.00 22.27 -15.02
C LYS A 136 36.27 22.06 -13.68
N GLU A 137 35.15 22.75 -13.45
CA GLU A 137 34.38 22.58 -12.22
C GLU A 137 33.63 21.24 -12.19
N LEU A 138 33.18 20.73 -13.34
CA LEU A 138 32.60 19.39 -13.47
C LEU A 138 33.64 18.29 -13.19
N GLU A 139 34.84 18.40 -13.76
CA GLU A 139 35.96 17.47 -13.47
C GLU A 139 36.36 17.50 -11.99
N ARG A 140 36.41 18.69 -11.38
CA ARG A 140 36.64 18.82 -9.93
C ARG A 140 35.51 18.20 -9.11
N SER A 141 34.25 18.36 -9.54
CA SER A 141 33.12 17.73 -8.85
C SER A 141 33.20 16.21 -8.96
N LYS A 142 33.56 15.69 -10.15
CA LYS A 142 33.78 14.26 -10.40
C LYS A 142 34.75 13.65 -9.39
N THR A 143 35.93 14.25 -9.21
CA THR A 143 36.95 13.71 -8.28
C THR A 143 36.46 13.68 -6.83
N VAL A 144 35.68 14.68 -6.39
CA VAL A 144 35.08 14.69 -5.05
C VAL A 144 34.08 13.55 -4.85
N TYR A 145 33.25 13.25 -5.86
CA TYR A 145 32.31 12.13 -5.79
C TYR A 145 33.03 10.78 -5.83
N GLU A 146 34.09 10.63 -6.65
CA GLU A 146 34.92 9.42 -6.68
C GLU A 146 35.58 9.14 -5.31
N GLU A 147 36.20 10.15 -4.69
CA GLU A 147 36.84 10.01 -3.37
C GLU A 147 35.82 9.63 -2.28
N LYS A 148 34.63 10.25 -2.29
CA LYS A 148 33.55 9.92 -1.35
C LYS A 148 33.00 8.52 -1.56
N LEU A 149 32.86 8.09 -2.81
CA LEU A 149 32.41 6.74 -3.15
C LEU A 149 33.44 5.70 -2.70
N GLU A 150 34.73 5.95 -2.90
CA GLU A 150 35.80 5.05 -2.44
C GLU A 150 35.82 4.93 -0.91
N ALA A 151 35.75 6.07 -0.19
CA ALA A 151 35.67 6.09 1.26
C ALA A 151 34.41 5.35 1.78
N GLY A 152 33.27 5.56 1.12
CA GLY A 152 32.04 4.84 1.41
C GLY A 152 32.20 3.33 1.19
N ALA A 153 32.73 2.93 0.04
CA ALA A 153 32.91 1.52 -0.31
C ALA A 153 33.80 0.79 0.70
N LEU A 154 34.87 1.43 1.18
CA LEU A 154 35.73 0.91 2.26
C LEU A 154 34.95 0.72 3.57
N GLN A 155 34.14 1.71 3.96
CA GLN A 155 33.29 1.60 5.14
C GLN A 155 32.27 0.46 5.00
N MET A 156 31.67 0.29 3.82
CA MET A 156 30.74 -0.80 3.52
C MET A 156 31.44 -2.16 3.54
N ALA A 157 32.65 -2.26 2.99
CA ALA A 157 33.44 -3.49 3.03
C ALA A 157 33.76 -3.93 4.47
N TRP A 158 34.10 -2.99 5.35
CA TRP A 158 34.32 -3.29 6.77
C TRP A 158 33.04 -3.79 7.45
N VAL A 159 31.91 -3.13 7.18
CA VAL A 159 30.58 -3.55 7.67
C VAL A 159 30.25 -4.96 7.19
N VAL A 160 30.41 -5.25 5.89
CA VAL A 160 30.14 -6.57 5.32
C VAL A 160 31.01 -7.62 5.99
N GLY A 161 32.30 -7.34 6.19
CA GLY A 161 33.25 -8.25 6.84
C GLY A 161 32.99 -8.48 8.32
N ALA A 162 32.44 -7.49 9.04
CA ALA A 162 32.23 -7.56 10.49
C ALA A 162 30.81 -7.99 10.90
N ILE A 163 29.79 -7.59 10.13
CA ILE A 163 28.37 -7.67 10.52
C ILE A 163 27.64 -8.70 9.65
N TRP A 164 27.83 -8.68 8.33
CA TRP A 164 27.10 -9.55 7.39
C TRP A 164 27.92 -10.76 6.95
N THR A 165 28.37 -11.52 7.95
CA THR A 165 28.99 -12.81 7.71
C THR A 165 27.93 -13.90 7.57
N LYS A 166 28.27 -14.99 6.87
CA LYS A 166 27.41 -16.17 6.75
C LYS A 166 26.97 -16.72 8.12
N GLN A 167 27.85 -16.66 9.11
CA GLN A 167 27.53 -17.06 10.48
C GLN A 167 26.44 -16.17 11.09
N ARG A 168 26.61 -14.84 11.05
CA ARG A 168 25.63 -13.88 11.60
C ARG A 168 24.28 -13.97 10.90
N GLN A 169 24.27 -14.14 9.58
CA GLN A 169 23.04 -14.36 8.83
C GLN A 169 22.30 -15.63 9.29
N THR A 170 23.04 -16.72 9.54
CA THR A 170 22.47 -17.97 10.05
C THR A 170 21.92 -17.81 11.47
N GLU A 171 22.60 -17.04 12.33
CA GLU A 171 22.12 -16.71 13.67
C GLU A 171 20.81 -15.89 13.62
N LEU A 172 20.75 -14.86 12.77
CA LEU A 172 19.55 -14.06 12.54
C LEU A 172 18.39 -14.90 12.02
N ALA A 173 18.65 -15.80 11.07
CA ALA A 173 17.64 -16.72 10.55
C ALA A 173 17.08 -17.65 11.64
N LYS A 174 17.93 -18.13 12.56
CA LYS A 174 17.48 -18.91 13.72
C LYS A 174 16.60 -18.11 14.67
N HIS A 175 16.96 -16.85 14.95
CA HIS A 175 16.14 -15.96 15.76
C HIS A 175 14.79 -15.66 15.10
N PHE A 176 14.81 -15.38 13.79
CA PHE A 176 13.59 -15.17 13.01
C PHE A 176 12.68 -16.41 13.06
N SER A 177 13.22 -17.59 12.76
CA SER A 177 12.50 -18.86 12.80
C SER A 177 11.92 -19.16 14.18
N GLY A 178 12.71 -19.01 15.25
CA GLY A 178 12.24 -19.26 16.62
C GLY A 178 11.14 -18.29 17.08
N THR A 179 11.25 -17.01 16.72
CA THR A 179 10.26 -15.99 17.06
C THR A 179 8.96 -16.23 16.30
N LEU A 180 9.05 -16.44 14.98
CA LEU A 180 7.89 -16.76 14.14
C LEU A 180 7.20 -18.04 14.60
N HIS A 181 7.95 -19.09 14.93
CA HIS A 181 7.40 -20.34 15.45
C HIS A 181 6.61 -20.11 16.74
N SER A 182 7.15 -19.33 17.68
CA SER A 182 6.50 -19.02 18.96
C SER A 182 5.22 -18.21 18.77
N LEU A 183 5.24 -17.22 17.87
CA LEU A 183 4.06 -16.45 17.50
C LEU A 183 2.98 -17.34 16.88
N ARG A 184 3.34 -18.19 15.90
CA ARG A 184 2.38 -19.10 15.26
C ARG A 184 1.82 -20.15 16.21
N LEU A 185 2.61 -20.66 17.16
CA LEU A 185 2.13 -21.58 18.20
C LEU A 185 1.09 -20.92 19.12
N SER A 186 1.20 -19.62 19.37
CA SER A 186 0.25 -18.89 20.21
C SER A 186 -0.96 -18.39 19.42
N SER A 187 -0.79 -18.05 18.14
CA SER A 187 -1.84 -17.45 17.32
C SER A 187 -2.71 -18.46 16.57
N ASP A 188 -2.15 -19.57 16.09
CA ASP A 188 -2.79 -20.56 15.20
C ASP A 188 -2.91 -21.95 15.86
N PRO A 189 -4.12 -22.36 16.32
CA PRO A 189 -4.35 -23.66 16.93
C PRO A 189 -4.08 -24.86 16.01
N GLU A 190 -4.31 -24.72 14.70
CA GLU A 190 -4.03 -25.80 13.73
C GLU A 190 -2.53 -25.99 13.55
N TYR A 191 -1.78 -24.89 13.53
CA TYR A 191 -0.33 -24.96 13.54
C TYR A 191 0.19 -25.62 14.83
N ALA A 192 -0.36 -25.24 16.00
CA ALA A 192 0.03 -25.82 17.28
C ALA A 192 -0.23 -27.34 17.35
N THR A 193 -1.39 -27.78 16.88
CA THR A 193 -1.72 -29.22 16.83
C THR A 193 -0.84 -29.98 15.85
N HIS A 194 -0.60 -29.46 14.64
CA HIS A 194 0.30 -30.10 13.67
C HIS A 194 1.72 -30.26 14.22
N VAL A 195 2.26 -29.24 14.90
CA VAL A 195 3.58 -29.33 15.54
C VAL A 195 3.60 -30.36 16.67
N GLN A 196 2.55 -30.43 17.50
CA GLN A 196 2.44 -31.43 18.56
C GLN A 196 2.39 -32.85 17.98
N TYR A 197 1.58 -33.10 16.94
CA TYR A 197 1.54 -34.40 16.27
C TYR A 197 2.86 -34.76 15.59
N ALA A 198 3.54 -33.81 14.95
CA ALA A 198 4.87 -34.03 14.38
C ALA A 198 5.92 -34.36 15.45
N GLN A 199 5.85 -33.73 16.63
CA GLN A 199 6.71 -34.06 17.78
C GLN A 199 6.39 -35.42 18.42
N VAL A 200 5.13 -35.87 18.37
CA VAL A 200 4.73 -37.20 18.86
C VAL A 200 5.12 -38.29 17.86
N ALA A 201 4.90 -38.08 16.56
CA ALA A 201 5.30 -39.01 15.50
C ALA A 201 6.82 -39.17 15.37
N SER A 202 7.60 -38.11 15.64
CA SER A 202 9.06 -38.17 15.68
C SER A 202 9.63 -38.80 16.96
N LYS A 203 8.82 -39.05 17.99
CA LYS A 203 9.20 -39.86 19.16
C LYS A 203 9.02 -41.36 18.94
N GLU A 204 8.20 -41.78 17.98
CA GLU A 204 7.95 -43.20 17.69
C GLU A 204 8.89 -43.80 16.62
N ILE A 205 9.76 -43.00 16.02
CA ILE A 205 10.82 -43.48 15.11
C ILE A 205 12.15 -42.90 15.59
N LEU A 206 13.00 -43.77 16.15
CA LEU A 206 14.42 -43.64 16.55
C LEU A 206 15.14 -42.27 16.38
N PRO A 207 15.98 -41.88 17.37
CA PRO A 207 16.56 -40.53 17.46
C PRO A 207 17.57 -40.28 16.34
N GLY A 208 17.38 -39.23 15.53
CA GLY A 208 18.42 -38.83 14.60
C GLY A 208 18.06 -37.92 13.41
N LYS A 209 16.83 -37.41 13.27
CA LYS A 209 16.49 -36.55 12.12
C LYS A 209 15.70 -35.29 12.52
N SER A 210 16.42 -34.32 13.08
CA SER A 210 15.99 -32.92 13.13
C SER A 210 17.19 -32.07 12.73
N SER A 211 17.40 -31.88 11.43
CA SER A 211 18.65 -31.32 10.88
C SER A 211 18.79 -29.79 10.98
N LEU A 212 17.85 -29.07 11.61
CA LEU A 212 18.01 -27.63 11.91
C LEU A 212 18.36 -27.31 13.36
N LEU A 213 18.15 -28.26 14.27
CA LEU A 213 18.57 -28.18 15.66
C LEU A 213 19.55 -29.34 15.91
N GLY A 214 20.74 -29.24 15.31
CA GLY A 214 21.81 -30.20 15.51
C GLY A 214 22.11 -30.40 17.01
N GLY A 215 21.94 -31.64 17.48
CA GLY A 215 22.10 -32.07 18.88
C GLY A 215 23.54 -32.09 19.40
N THR A 216 24.38 -31.12 19.04
CA THR A 216 25.78 -31.04 19.46
C THR A 216 26.13 -29.65 20.00
N SER A 217 25.46 -29.21 21.07
CA SER A 217 25.82 -27.95 21.76
C SER A 217 25.94 -28.07 23.28
N TYR A 218 26.02 -29.27 23.85
CA TYR A 218 26.13 -29.44 25.31
C TYR A 218 27.32 -30.28 25.79
N ALA A 219 28.35 -30.50 24.96
CA ALA A 219 29.54 -31.24 25.37
C ALA A 219 30.73 -30.35 25.83
N SER A 220 30.68 -29.04 25.63
CA SER A 220 31.82 -28.14 25.86
C SER A 220 31.74 -27.25 27.11
N LEU A 221 30.79 -27.50 28.02
CA LEU A 221 30.64 -26.75 29.28
C LEU A 221 30.62 -27.64 30.53
N GLN A 222 31.33 -28.76 30.52
CA GLN A 222 31.73 -29.42 31.78
C GLN A 222 32.92 -28.67 32.39
N LEU A 223 32.60 -27.58 33.09
CA LEU A 223 33.46 -27.06 34.15
C LEU A 223 32.96 -27.69 35.46
N GLU A 224 33.64 -28.75 35.89
CA GLU A 224 33.52 -29.27 37.24
C GLU A 224 33.87 -28.14 38.23
N TYR A 225 32.89 -27.75 39.05
CA TYR A 225 33.13 -26.88 40.20
C TYR A 225 32.95 -27.71 41.46
N THR A 226 34.06 -27.99 42.12
CA THR A 226 34.11 -28.66 43.43
C THR A 226 33.43 -27.78 44.48
N SER A 227 32.37 -28.31 45.09
CA SER A 227 31.70 -27.72 46.24
C SER A 227 32.54 -27.88 47.50
N SER A 228 32.90 -26.77 48.15
CA SER A 228 33.40 -26.79 49.52
C SER A 228 32.99 -25.52 50.26
N SER A 229 31.81 -25.52 50.87
CA SER A 229 31.55 -24.80 52.14
C SER A 229 30.14 -25.10 52.66
N ASP A 230 30.04 -26.23 53.35
CA ASP A 230 29.17 -26.36 54.52
C ASP A 230 29.58 -25.30 55.54
N GLN A 231 28.67 -24.39 55.89
CA GLN A 231 28.50 -23.86 57.25
C GLN A 231 27.36 -22.83 57.27
N SER A 232 26.23 -23.23 57.84
CA SER A 232 25.20 -22.31 58.35
C SER A 232 25.66 -21.66 59.67
N PRO A 233 25.11 -20.50 60.03
CA PRO A 233 24.53 -20.40 61.37
C PRO A 233 23.16 -19.68 61.44
N GLN A 234 22.33 -20.30 62.29
CA GLN A 234 21.08 -19.95 62.99
C GLN A 234 20.64 -18.47 63.15
N SER A 235 19.38 -18.18 62.72
CA SER A 235 18.25 -17.46 63.40
C SER A 235 18.40 -15.97 63.86
N PRO A 236 17.33 -15.15 64.10
CA PRO A 236 15.95 -15.51 64.50
C PRO A 236 14.76 -14.76 63.86
N THR A 237 13.58 -15.31 64.19
CA THR A 237 12.19 -14.92 63.89
C THR A 237 11.79 -13.50 64.30
N SER A 238 10.98 -12.82 63.48
CA SER A 238 10.09 -11.74 63.91
C SER A 238 8.73 -11.82 63.22
N ARG A 239 7.69 -11.82 64.06
CA ARG A 239 6.26 -11.85 63.74
C ARG A 239 5.80 -10.50 63.18
N ALA A 240 5.04 -10.52 62.10
CA ALA A 240 3.97 -9.54 61.88
C ALA A 240 2.88 -10.18 60.99
N ALA A 241 1.65 -10.20 61.50
CA ALA A 241 0.47 -10.78 60.86
C ALA A 241 -0.15 -9.79 59.86
N THR A 242 -0.49 -10.25 58.67
CA THR A 242 -1.38 -9.55 57.74
C THR A 242 -2.75 -10.25 57.71
N PRO A 243 -3.88 -9.50 57.66
CA PRO A 243 -5.20 -10.06 57.91
C PRO A 243 -5.70 -10.82 56.69
N ARG A 244 -6.25 -12.02 56.95
CA ARG A 244 -7.07 -12.78 56.01
C ARG A 244 -8.50 -12.25 56.06
N THR A 245 -8.99 -11.74 54.94
CA THR A 245 -10.42 -11.70 54.63
C THR A 245 -10.66 -12.74 53.55
N GLY A 246 -11.26 -13.86 53.96
CA GLY A 246 -11.65 -14.92 53.04
C GLY A 246 -13.06 -14.67 52.51
N SER A 247 -13.27 -15.10 51.28
CA SER A 247 -14.56 -15.63 50.84
C SER A 247 -14.27 -16.90 50.05
N ASN A 248 -14.55 -18.03 50.68
CA ASN A 248 -14.65 -19.34 50.04
C ASN A 248 -15.73 -19.31 48.96
N SER A 249 -15.40 -19.73 47.74
CA SER A 249 -16.35 -20.38 46.86
C SER A 249 -15.73 -21.71 46.40
N GLN A 250 -16.56 -22.75 46.49
CA GLN A 250 -16.22 -24.16 46.38
C GLN A 250 -15.70 -24.51 44.98
N MET A 251 -14.62 -25.31 44.93
CA MET A 251 -14.21 -26.01 43.71
C MET A 251 -15.24 -27.12 43.43
N GLU A 252 -16.13 -26.87 42.48
CA GLU A 252 -16.82 -27.94 41.76
C GLU A 252 -15.95 -28.38 40.59
N SER A 253 -15.71 -29.69 40.51
CA SER A 253 -15.04 -30.39 39.42
C SER A 253 -15.89 -30.34 38.16
N SER A 254 -15.61 -29.39 37.26
CA SER A 254 -16.18 -29.36 35.91
C SER A 254 -15.22 -29.98 34.90
N ASN A 255 -15.79 -30.85 34.07
CA ASN A 255 -15.12 -31.68 33.08
C ASN A 255 -14.21 -30.90 32.11
N HIS A 256 -13.14 -31.57 31.70
CA HIS A 256 -12.15 -31.14 30.72
C HIS A 256 -12.78 -30.69 29.38
N THR A 257 -13.06 -29.41 29.25
CA THR A 257 -13.21 -28.70 27.96
C THR A 257 -12.44 -27.36 27.92
N GLY A 258 -11.90 -26.88 29.04
CA GLY A 258 -11.24 -25.57 29.13
C GLY A 258 -9.91 -25.42 28.40
N GLY A 259 -9.27 -26.51 27.94
CA GLY A 259 -7.96 -26.43 27.28
C GLY A 259 -7.94 -25.68 25.94
N GLN A 260 -9.07 -25.65 25.21
CA GLN A 260 -9.17 -24.97 23.91
C GLN A 260 -9.47 -23.47 24.03
N GLU A 261 -10.32 -23.04 24.98
CA GLU A 261 -10.63 -21.61 25.19
C GLU A 261 -9.42 -20.80 25.67
N PHE A 262 -8.52 -21.40 26.48
CA PHE A 262 -7.29 -20.72 26.89
C PHE A 262 -6.27 -20.58 25.75
N ALA A 263 -6.22 -21.50 24.79
CA ALA A 263 -5.25 -21.45 23.69
C ALA A 263 -5.53 -20.27 22.73
N GLU A 264 -6.79 -20.00 22.41
CA GLU A 264 -7.20 -18.80 21.64
C GLU A 264 -6.83 -17.49 22.37
N SER A 265 -6.75 -17.56 23.71
CA SER A 265 -6.46 -16.44 24.61
C SER A 265 -4.97 -16.13 24.77
N LEU A 266 -4.04 -17.08 24.54
CA LEU A 266 -2.60 -16.87 24.82
C LEU A 266 -1.95 -15.80 23.93
N PHE A 267 -2.36 -15.71 22.66
CA PHE A 267 -1.80 -14.70 21.74
C PHE A 267 -2.05 -13.26 22.21
N ALA A 268 -3.21 -13.00 22.83
CA ALA A 268 -3.56 -11.68 23.33
C ALA A 268 -2.66 -11.19 24.48
N PHE A 269 -1.89 -12.09 25.11
CA PHE A 269 -0.93 -11.77 26.15
C PHE A 269 0.52 -11.67 25.63
N VAL A 270 0.75 -11.96 24.35
CA VAL A 270 2.07 -11.80 23.74
C VAL A 270 2.38 -10.32 23.62
N PRO A 271 3.54 -9.84 24.13
CA PRO A 271 3.92 -8.45 23.99
C PRO A 271 4.09 -8.06 22.52
N GLU A 272 3.65 -6.87 22.15
CA GLU A 272 3.61 -6.38 20.77
C GLU A 272 4.97 -6.38 20.09
N TYR A 273 6.04 -6.08 20.85
CA TYR A 273 7.39 -6.02 20.29
C TYR A 273 7.89 -7.39 19.81
N HIS A 274 7.27 -8.51 20.21
CA HIS A 274 7.60 -9.82 19.63
C HIS A 274 7.17 -9.89 18.17
N VAL A 275 5.98 -9.36 17.86
CA VAL A 275 5.47 -9.27 16.49
C VAL A 275 6.36 -8.30 15.70
N ASP A 276 6.61 -7.11 16.23
CA ASP A 276 7.43 -6.11 15.54
C ASP A 276 8.88 -6.59 15.33
N ALA A 277 9.49 -7.26 16.31
CA ALA A 277 10.82 -7.87 16.17
C ALA A 277 10.84 -8.98 15.12
N MET A 278 9.80 -9.82 15.04
CA MET A 278 9.70 -10.86 14.01
C MET A 278 9.62 -10.25 12.60
N LEU A 279 8.77 -9.24 12.42
CA LEU A 279 8.63 -8.54 11.14
C LEU A 279 9.94 -7.87 10.74
N GLU A 280 10.62 -7.24 11.69
CA GLU A 280 11.87 -6.55 11.41
C GLU A 280 13.01 -7.54 11.12
N LEU A 281 13.10 -8.66 11.84
CA LEU A 281 14.02 -9.75 11.52
C LEU A 281 13.79 -10.25 10.08
N CYS A 282 12.53 -10.42 9.68
CA CYS A 282 12.16 -10.82 8.33
C CYS A 282 12.61 -9.77 7.29
N ASN A 283 12.29 -8.49 7.52
CA ASN A 283 12.65 -7.39 6.64
C ASN A 283 14.16 -7.24 6.52
N THR A 284 14.88 -7.34 7.65
CA THR A 284 16.33 -7.28 7.68
C THR A 284 16.98 -8.37 6.85
N LEU A 285 16.52 -9.63 7.00
CA LEU A 285 17.02 -10.72 6.18
C LEU A 285 16.71 -10.50 4.69
N ARG A 286 15.48 -10.09 4.34
CA ARG A 286 15.05 -9.95 2.94
C ARG A 286 15.64 -8.74 2.22
N LEU A 287 15.76 -7.60 2.89
CA LEU A 287 15.98 -6.29 2.26
C LEU A 287 17.35 -5.68 2.54
N TYR A 288 17.99 -6.07 3.65
CA TYR A 288 19.21 -5.42 4.13
C TYR A 288 20.45 -6.33 4.09
N MET A 289 20.32 -7.60 3.73
CA MET A 289 21.47 -8.50 3.58
C MET A 289 22.26 -8.20 2.30
N HIS A 290 23.59 -8.23 2.42
CA HIS A 290 24.48 -7.96 1.29
C HIS A 290 24.38 -9.05 0.20
N PRO A 291 24.38 -8.71 -1.11
CA PRO A 291 24.24 -9.68 -2.20
C PRO A 291 25.32 -10.78 -2.25
N THR A 292 26.50 -10.54 -1.69
CA THR A 292 27.58 -11.57 -1.63
C THR A 292 27.28 -12.71 -0.67
N VAL A 293 26.29 -12.57 0.20
CA VAL A 293 25.79 -13.64 1.07
C VAL A 293 24.27 -13.81 0.84
N PRO A 294 23.87 -14.43 -0.29
CA PRO A 294 22.48 -14.54 -0.68
C PRO A 294 21.64 -15.28 0.37
N VAL A 295 20.46 -14.76 0.69
CA VAL A 295 19.51 -15.38 1.64
C VAL A 295 19.07 -16.78 1.23
N GLN A 296 19.13 -17.11 -0.06
CA GLN A 296 18.82 -18.42 -0.60
C GLN A 296 19.78 -19.52 -0.11
N GLN A 297 20.95 -19.14 0.43
CA GLN A 297 21.89 -20.08 1.05
C GLN A 297 21.50 -20.46 2.49
N ILE A 298 20.53 -19.77 3.10
CA ILE A 298 20.02 -20.11 4.43
C ILE A 298 19.21 -21.40 4.32
N PRO A 299 19.48 -22.43 5.15
CA PRO A 299 18.71 -23.67 5.12
C PRO A 299 17.22 -23.42 5.38
N GLU A 300 16.36 -24.10 4.61
CA GLU A 300 14.89 -24.02 4.72
C GLU A 300 14.31 -22.61 4.58
N TRP A 301 15.05 -21.69 3.93
CA TRP A 301 14.60 -20.31 3.73
C TRP A 301 13.24 -20.20 3.05
N GLU A 302 12.98 -20.99 1.99
CA GLU A 302 11.69 -20.95 1.30
C GLU A 302 10.53 -21.33 2.23
N GLU A 303 10.69 -22.37 3.04
CA GLU A 303 9.67 -22.81 4.01
C GLU A 303 9.46 -21.77 5.10
N LEU A 304 10.54 -21.13 5.55
CA LEU A 304 10.48 -20.06 6.55
C LEU A 304 9.74 -18.82 6.02
N VAL A 305 9.96 -18.45 4.76
CA VAL A 305 9.24 -17.34 4.11
C VAL A 305 7.78 -17.69 3.90
N VAL A 306 7.44 -18.92 3.50
CA VAL A 306 6.04 -19.39 3.41
C VAL A 306 5.37 -19.38 4.79
N SER A 307 6.07 -19.81 5.83
CA SER A 307 5.58 -19.77 7.22
C SER A 307 5.28 -18.33 7.66
N CYS A 308 6.15 -17.37 7.29
CA CYS A 308 5.95 -15.95 7.56
C CYS A 308 4.77 -15.39 6.77
N ALA A 309 4.66 -15.71 5.48
CA ALA A 309 3.52 -15.34 4.65
C ALA A 309 2.21 -15.88 5.23
N SER A 310 2.20 -17.12 5.74
CA SER A 310 1.04 -17.70 6.40
C SER A 310 0.63 -16.94 7.66
N PHE A 311 1.59 -16.50 8.48
CA PHE A 311 1.32 -15.64 9.63
C PHE A 311 0.80 -14.27 9.19
N LEU A 312 1.43 -13.64 8.19
CA LEU A 312 0.99 -12.36 7.66
C LEU A 312 -0.44 -12.42 7.11
N CYS A 313 -0.81 -13.47 6.36
CA CYS A 313 -2.15 -13.64 5.80
C CYS A 313 -3.23 -13.87 6.87
N ALA A 314 -2.89 -14.52 7.99
CA ALA A 314 -3.82 -14.78 9.08
C ALA A 314 -3.97 -13.56 10.01
N GLU A 315 -2.85 -12.96 10.41
CA GLU A 315 -2.82 -12.11 11.60
C GLU A 315 -3.02 -10.61 11.32
N PHE A 316 -2.87 -10.12 10.08
CA PHE A 316 -3.07 -8.68 9.82
C PHE A 316 -4.50 -8.20 10.06
N ALA A 317 -5.45 -9.14 10.16
CA ALA A 317 -6.86 -8.92 10.46
C ALA A 317 -7.24 -9.32 11.90
N ASP A 318 -6.29 -9.85 12.68
CA ASP A 318 -6.60 -10.48 13.96
C ASP A 318 -7.03 -9.43 15.00
N GLN A 319 -8.21 -9.64 15.58
CA GLN A 319 -8.81 -8.71 16.53
C GLN A 319 -8.02 -8.62 17.84
N ARG A 320 -7.23 -9.64 18.19
CA ARG A 320 -6.38 -9.71 19.39
C ARG A 320 -5.23 -8.71 19.32
N ILE A 321 -4.76 -8.35 18.12
CA ILE A 321 -3.73 -7.31 17.95
C ILE A 321 -4.43 -5.96 18.01
N VAL A 322 -4.41 -5.26 19.16
CA VAL A 322 -5.17 -4.00 19.33
C VAL A 322 -4.40 -2.77 18.83
N LEU A 323 -3.08 -2.80 18.87
CA LEU A 323 -2.24 -1.65 18.53
C LEU A 323 -2.25 -1.37 17.03
N ALA A 324 -2.63 -0.14 16.67
CA ALA A 324 -2.71 0.30 15.28
C ALA A 324 -1.34 0.28 14.57
N SER A 325 -0.25 0.58 15.29
CA SER A 325 1.11 0.55 14.74
C SER A 325 1.55 -0.85 14.32
N THR A 326 1.29 -1.87 15.14
CA THR A 326 1.64 -3.26 14.82
C THR A 326 0.78 -3.80 13.67
N ARG A 327 -0.51 -3.45 13.63
CA ARG A 327 -1.37 -3.75 12.46
C ARG A 327 -0.84 -3.11 11.19
N GLU A 328 -0.41 -1.86 11.26
CA GLU A 328 0.19 -1.16 10.12
C GLU A 328 1.49 -1.85 9.66
N SER A 329 2.38 -2.23 10.58
CA SER A 329 3.60 -2.99 10.28
C SER A 329 3.32 -4.33 9.59
N LEU A 330 2.28 -5.05 10.02
CA LEU A 330 1.86 -6.32 9.41
C LEU A 330 1.39 -6.12 7.96
N VAL A 331 0.49 -5.16 7.72
CA VAL A 331 -0.02 -4.88 6.38
C VAL A 331 1.09 -4.35 5.47
N GLN A 332 1.98 -3.50 5.99
CA GLN A 332 3.13 -2.98 5.26
C GLN A 332 4.09 -4.10 4.86
N THR A 333 4.35 -5.06 5.76
CA THR A 333 5.19 -6.22 5.47
C THR A 333 4.51 -7.15 4.45
N LEU A 334 3.21 -7.37 4.56
CA LEU A 334 2.43 -8.12 3.56
C LEU A 334 2.47 -7.45 2.17
N ALA A 335 2.32 -6.13 2.12
CA ALA A 335 2.48 -5.35 0.89
C ALA A 335 3.89 -5.51 0.31
N SER A 336 4.93 -5.49 1.15
CA SER A 336 6.31 -5.78 0.74
C SER A 336 6.50 -7.20 0.22
N PHE A 337 5.79 -8.21 0.76
CA PHE A 337 5.82 -9.56 0.19
C PHE A 337 5.18 -9.60 -1.21
N ALA A 338 4.16 -8.79 -1.45
CA ALA A 338 3.47 -8.69 -2.73
C ALA A 338 4.24 -7.89 -3.81
N THR A 339 5.44 -7.38 -3.52
CA THR A 339 6.25 -6.62 -4.50
C THR A 339 7.34 -7.43 -5.18
N GLN A 340 7.74 -8.59 -4.63
CA GLN A 340 8.83 -9.42 -5.17
C GLN A 340 8.33 -10.81 -5.60
N PRO A 341 8.81 -11.37 -6.73
CA PRO A 341 8.37 -12.68 -7.20
C PRO A 341 8.57 -13.83 -6.21
N ALA A 342 9.67 -13.84 -5.47
CA ALA A 342 9.98 -14.91 -4.52
C ALA A 342 8.99 -14.94 -3.33
N THR A 343 8.69 -13.77 -2.75
CA THR A 343 7.75 -13.64 -1.63
C THR A 343 6.30 -13.69 -2.08
N MET A 344 5.99 -13.26 -3.31
CA MET A 344 4.67 -13.46 -3.91
C MET A 344 4.36 -14.95 -4.04
N ARG A 345 5.28 -15.76 -4.58
CA ARG A 345 5.14 -17.22 -4.63
C ARG A 345 4.97 -17.83 -3.24
N ALA A 346 5.55 -17.23 -2.20
CA ALA A 346 5.34 -17.68 -0.84
C ALA A 346 3.89 -17.46 -0.38
N ILE A 347 3.29 -16.30 -0.68
CA ILE A 347 1.85 -16.03 -0.46
C ILE A 347 0.99 -17.06 -1.23
N GLU A 348 1.33 -17.37 -2.47
CA GLU A 348 0.59 -18.33 -3.30
C GLU A 348 0.63 -19.77 -2.76
N ARG A 349 1.68 -20.12 -2.02
CA ARG A 349 1.86 -21.44 -1.37
C ARG A 349 1.23 -21.53 0.03
N VAL A 350 0.76 -20.42 0.60
CA VAL A 350 0.06 -20.42 1.89
C VAL A 350 -1.18 -21.32 1.81
N PRO A 351 -1.53 -22.08 2.86
CA PRO A 351 -2.74 -22.91 2.83
C PRO A 351 -4.00 -22.08 2.59
N LEU A 352 -4.99 -22.70 1.93
CA LEU A 352 -6.19 -22.02 1.45
C LEU A 352 -6.92 -21.24 2.56
N LYS A 353 -6.99 -21.80 3.77
CA LYS A 353 -7.67 -21.17 4.91
C LYS A 353 -7.11 -19.77 5.20
N GLN A 354 -5.79 -19.65 5.35
CA GLN A 354 -5.13 -18.37 5.64
C GLN A 354 -5.19 -17.42 4.43
N GLN A 355 -5.10 -17.94 3.20
CA GLN A 355 -5.31 -17.13 1.99
C GLN A 355 -6.72 -16.51 1.96
N MET A 356 -7.74 -17.28 2.29
CA MET A 356 -9.13 -16.80 2.30
C MET A 356 -9.39 -15.80 3.43
N SER A 357 -8.79 -16.01 4.62
CA SER A 357 -8.81 -15.03 5.71
C SER A 357 -8.27 -13.67 5.26
N MET A 358 -7.16 -13.68 4.52
CA MET A 358 -6.62 -12.46 3.93
C MET A 358 -7.56 -11.85 2.89
N VAL A 359 -8.08 -12.65 1.97
CA VAL A 359 -8.98 -12.17 0.92
C VAL A 359 -10.22 -11.51 1.52
N GLU A 360 -10.87 -12.15 2.49
CA GLU A 360 -12.06 -11.64 3.18
C GLU A 360 -11.80 -10.26 3.80
N GLU A 361 -10.67 -10.10 4.50
CA GLU A 361 -10.32 -8.83 5.13
C GLU A 361 -9.91 -7.77 4.09
N LEU A 362 -9.24 -8.14 3.01
CA LEU A 362 -8.85 -7.19 1.95
C LEU A 362 -10.07 -6.63 1.21
N VAL A 363 -11.09 -7.44 0.95
CA VAL A 363 -12.33 -7.04 0.27
C VAL A 363 -13.43 -6.61 1.24
N ARG A 364 -13.11 -6.40 2.52
CA ARG A 364 -14.06 -5.87 3.49
C ARG A 364 -14.43 -4.42 3.14
N PRO A 365 -15.70 -3.99 3.31
CA PRO A 365 -16.11 -2.62 3.02
C PRO A 365 -15.24 -1.58 3.75
N TYR A 366 -14.95 -0.47 3.07
CA TYR A 366 -14.03 0.58 3.56
C TYR A 366 -14.58 1.48 4.69
N GLN A 367 -15.81 1.23 5.14
CA GLN A 367 -16.45 2.03 6.18
C GLN A 367 -15.86 1.70 7.56
N ASN A 368 -15.58 2.74 8.36
CA ASN A 368 -15.06 2.62 9.74
C ASN A 368 -13.73 1.84 9.86
N ARG A 369 -12.90 1.84 8.82
CA ARG A 369 -11.62 1.14 8.78
C ARG A 369 -10.55 1.92 8.01
N ALA A 370 -9.29 1.78 8.42
CA ALA A 370 -8.15 2.21 7.63
C ALA A 370 -7.97 1.27 6.41
N TRP A 371 -8.38 1.71 5.23
CA TRP A 371 -8.46 0.88 4.02
C TRP A 371 -7.27 1.05 3.06
N ALA A 372 -6.55 2.17 3.13
CA ALA A 372 -5.54 2.52 2.13
C ALA A 372 -4.50 1.41 1.95
N GLN A 373 -3.89 0.94 3.05
CA GLN A 373 -2.87 -0.12 3.02
C GLN A 373 -3.39 -1.45 2.46
N SER A 374 -4.61 -1.86 2.83
CA SER A 374 -5.25 -3.06 2.27
C SER A 374 -5.55 -2.91 0.76
N ASN A 375 -6.01 -1.74 0.33
CA ASN A 375 -6.23 -1.45 -1.08
C ASN A 375 -4.92 -1.55 -1.88
N TRP A 376 -3.80 -1.10 -1.31
CA TRP A 376 -2.48 -1.24 -1.93
C TRP A 376 -2.08 -2.71 -2.13
N VAL A 377 -2.30 -3.57 -1.14
CA VAL A 377 -2.05 -5.02 -1.26
C VAL A 377 -2.86 -5.62 -2.41
N LEU A 378 -4.15 -5.28 -2.52
CA LEU A 378 -5.00 -5.72 -3.63
C LEU A 378 -4.44 -5.28 -5.00
N VAL A 379 -4.07 -4.00 -5.12
CA VAL A 379 -3.50 -3.46 -6.37
C VAL A 379 -2.18 -4.14 -6.73
N ARG A 380 -1.37 -4.58 -5.75
CA ARG A 380 -0.14 -5.33 -6.02
C ARG A 380 -0.42 -6.72 -6.59
N PHE A 381 -1.43 -7.45 -6.10
CA PHE A 381 -1.84 -8.71 -6.71
C PHE A 381 -2.33 -8.54 -8.15
N TRP A 382 -2.84 -7.36 -8.49
CA TRP A 382 -3.31 -6.97 -9.83
C TRP A 382 -2.22 -6.42 -10.75
N HIS A 383 -1.09 -5.97 -10.22
CA HIS A 383 -0.06 -5.26 -10.99
C HIS A 383 0.63 -6.15 -12.02
N GLY A 384 0.30 -5.95 -13.29
CA GLY A 384 0.68 -6.78 -14.44
C GLY A 384 -0.53 -7.26 -15.28
N SER A 385 -1.73 -7.25 -14.69
CA SER A 385 -2.95 -7.80 -15.31
C SER A 385 -3.91 -6.72 -15.86
N GLY A 386 -3.81 -5.48 -15.40
CA GLY A 386 -4.63 -4.35 -15.84
C GLY A 386 -4.21 -3.72 -17.17
N PHE A 387 -5.11 -2.96 -17.78
CA PHE A 387 -4.85 -2.19 -19.00
C PHE A 387 -3.70 -1.22 -18.78
N GLY A 388 -2.64 -1.38 -19.58
CA GLY A 388 -1.44 -0.53 -19.47
C GLY A 388 -0.74 -0.60 -18.10
N PHE A 389 -0.96 -1.67 -17.32
CA PHE A 389 -0.50 -1.76 -15.93
C PHE A 389 0.68 -2.73 -15.77
N ARG A 390 1.70 -2.56 -16.60
CA ARG A 390 2.93 -3.39 -16.63
C ARG A 390 4.21 -2.58 -16.42
N HIS A 391 4.03 -1.31 -16.05
CA HIS A 391 5.11 -0.36 -15.96
C HIS A 391 5.72 -0.36 -14.56
N ARG A 392 7.05 -0.34 -14.49
CA ARG A 392 7.77 -0.15 -13.23
C ARG A 392 7.79 1.33 -12.83
N GLN A 393 8.17 2.18 -13.78
CA GLN A 393 8.11 3.64 -13.70
C GLN A 393 6.92 4.14 -14.51
N TRP A 394 6.36 5.30 -14.17
CA TRP A 394 5.28 5.89 -14.95
C TRP A 394 5.67 6.05 -16.44
N PRO A 395 4.87 5.56 -17.41
CA PRO A 395 5.27 5.50 -18.82
C PRO A 395 5.61 6.85 -19.44
N HIS A 396 4.95 7.93 -19.02
CA HIS A 396 5.25 9.28 -19.48
C HIS A 396 6.57 9.84 -18.93
N LEU A 397 7.03 9.35 -17.78
CA LEU A 397 8.35 9.68 -17.24
C LEU A 397 9.43 8.83 -17.89
N ALA A 398 9.21 7.53 -18.05
CA ALA A 398 10.12 6.64 -18.77
C ALA A 398 10.34 7.12 -20.22
N ALA A 399 9.27 7.51 -20.93
CA ALA A 399 9.38 8.07 -22.26
C ALA A 399 10.13 9.42 -22.32
N ARG A 400 10.15 10.19 -21.23
CA ARG A 400 10.79 11.52 -21.17
C ARG A 400 12.24 11.46 -20.69
N TYR A 401 12.56 10.54 -19.78
CA TYR A 401 13.83 10.50 -19.06
C TYR A 401 14.61 9.18 -19.23
N GLY A 402 14.08 8.24 -20.02
CA GLY A 402 14.56 6.86 -20.10
C GLY A 402 14.07 6.01 -18.94
N ASP A 403 14.09 4.70 -19.11
CA ASP A 403 13.83 3.74 -18.01
C ASP A 403 15.00 3.81 -17.03
N ARG A 404 14.78 4.39 -15.85
CA ARG A 404 15.78 4.43 -14.80
C ARG A 404 15.58 3.23 -13.88
N GLU A 405 16.63 2.48 -13.61
CA GLU A 405 16.59 1.52 -12.52
C GLU A 405 16.23 2.27 -11.22
N PRO A 406 15.23 1.80 -10.45
CA PRO A 406 14.88 2.40 -9.18
C PRO A 406 16.09 2.43 -8.26
N THR A 407 16.42 3.63 -7.82
CA THR A 407 17.33 3.81 -6.70
C THR A 407 16.72 3.18 -5.46
N VAL A 408 17.57 2.49 -4.69
CA VAL A 408 17.21 1.69 -3.51
C VAL A 408 16.73 2.57 -2.34
N ASN A 409 16.76 3.90 -2.48
CA ASN A 409 16.08 4.86 -1.60
C ASN A 409 14.58 4.55 -1.42
N ASN A 410 14.00 3.80 -2.36
CA ASN A 410 12.64 3.30 -2.32
C ASN A 410 12.44 1.93 -1.62
N LEU A 411 13.51 1.30 -1.11
CA LEU A 411 13.44 0.07 -0.31
C LEU A 411 13.73 0.33 1.18
N GLY A 412 14.43 1.41 1.51
CA GLY A 412 14.92 1.70 2.86
C GLY A 412 14.23 2.88 3.58
N ALA A 413 13.74 3.89 2.85
CA ALA A 413 12.94 4.94 3.48
C ALA A 413 11.59 4.35 3.93
N LYS A 414 10.97 4.89 4.99
CA LYS A 414 9.53 4.73 5.22
C LYS A 414 8.80 5.24 3.99
N VAL A 415 8.60 4.37 3.01
CA VAL A 415 8.02 4.72 1.72
C VAL A 415 6.57 5.04 1.99
N ASP A 416 6.18 6.29 1.80
CA ASP A 416 4.78 6.70 1.85
C ASP A 416 3.95 5.72 1.00
N ALA A 417 2.77 5.34 1.48
CA ALA A 417 1.94 4.29 0.87
C ALA A 417 1.69 4.50 -0.64
N GLY A 418 1.74 5.75 -1.14
CA GLY A 418 1.61 6.11 -2.56
C GLY A 418 2.85 5.83 -3.44
N LEU A 419 4.05 5.68 -2.88
CA LEU A 419 5.30 5.45 -3.63
C LEU A 419 5.61 3.96 -3.86
N MET A 420 5.02 3.03 -3.09
CA MET A 420 5.30 1.59 -3.21
C MET A 420 4.85 0.98 -4.56
N SER A 421 3.92 1.62 -5.28
CA SER A 421 3.57 1.20 -6.65
C SER A 421 4.66 1.47 -7.69
N GLN A 422 5.60 2.37 -7.40
CA GLN A 422 6.47 3.02 -8.39
C GLN A 422 7.88 2.42 -8.48
N CYS A 423 8.21 1.51 -7.56
CA CYS A 423 9.61 1.08 -7.34
C CYS A 423 9.82 -0.39 -7.69
N PHE A 424 8.72 -1.15 -7.77
CA PHE A 424 8.72 -2.58 -8.01
C PHE A 424 7.93 -2.89 -9.27
N GLY A 425 8.56 -3.62 -10.18
CA GLY A 425 7.95 -4.06 -11.44
C GLY A 425 6.69 -4.91 -11.25
N PRO A 426 6.03 -5.27 -12.36
CA PRO A 426 4.83 -6.10 -12.32
C PRO A 426 5.14 -7.47 -11.72
N CYS A 427 4.28 -7.90 -10.79
CA CYS A 427 4.37 -9.20 -10.14
C CYS A 427 2.94 -9.65 -9.77
N PRO A 428 2.06 -9.89 -10.77
CA PRO A 428 0.67 -10.22 -10.50
C PRO A 428 0.59 -11.63 -9.90
N SER A 429 -0.42 -11.88 -9.07
CA SER A 429 -0.72 -13.22 -8.55
C SER A 429 -2.06 -13.72 -9.08
N GLU A 430 -2.02 -14.59 -10.07
CA GLU A 430 -3.23 -15.22 -10.62
C GLU A 430 -3.91 -16.12 -9.58
N VAL A 431 -3.14 -16.75 -8.70
CA VAL A 431 -3.66 -17.60 -7.62
C VAL A 431 -4.54 -16.77 -6.68
N ILE A 432 -4.01 -15.65 -6.16
CA ILE A 432 -4.77 -14.81 -5.22
C ILE A 432 -5.91 -14.07 -5.94
N GLN A 433 -5.71 -13.63 -7.19
CA GLN A 433 -6.80 -13.10 -8.01
C GLN A 433 -7.95 -14.11 -8.15
N SER A 434 -7.66 -15.40 -8.38
CA SER A 434 -8.68 -16.45 -8.40
C SER A 434 -9.39 -16.58 -7.06
N ARG A 435 -8.69 -16.50 -5.93
CA ARG A 435 -9.32 -16.54 -4.59
C ARG A 435 -10.25 -15.36 -4.37
N ILE A 436 -9.85 -14.16 -4.78
CA ILE A 436 -10.69 -12.96 -4.72
C ILE A 436 -11.93 -13.16 -5.59
N LYS A 437 -11.78 -13.68 -6.81
CA LYS A 437 -12.90 -14.00 -7.71
C LYS A 437 -13.87 -15.00 -7.10
N ASP A 438 -13.36 -16.07 -6.52
CA ASP A 438 -14.16 -17.13 -5.88
C ASP A 438 -14.95 -16.54 -4.69
N TYR A 439 -14.30 -15.72 -3.85
CA TYR A 439 -14.94 -15.04 -2.73
C TYR A 439 -16.05 -14.08 -3.20
N LEU A 440 -15.77 -13.20 -4.18
CA LEU A 440 -16.73 -12.22 -4.69
C LEU A 440 -17.93 -12.91 -5.35
N SER A 441 -17.72 -14.06 -5.99
CA SER A 441 -18.78 -14.86 -6.61
C SER A 441 -19.61 -15.63 -5.59
N GLY A 442 -18.99 -16.11 -4.50
CA GLY A 442 -19.64 -16.85 -3.42
C GLY A 442 -20.38 -15.97 -2.40
N HIS A 443 -19.99 -14.70 -2.25
CA HIS A 443 -20.54 -13.77 -1.25
C HIS A 443 -21.05 -12.48 -1.90
N PRO A 444 -22.09 -12.55 -2.73
CA PRO A 444 -22.44 -11.42 -3.58
C PRO A 444 -22.94 -10.19 -2.80
N ILE A 445 -23.62 -10.37 -1.66
CA ILE A 445 -24.05 -9.27 -0.78
C ILE A 445 -22.83 -8.52 -0.22
N ALA A 446 -21.84 -9.25 0.29
CA ALA A 446 -20.60 -8.65 0.81
C ALA A 446 -19.78 -8.00 -0.31
N ALA A 447 -19.68 -8.64 -1.47
CA ALA A 447 -19.01 -8.12 -2.65
C ALA A 447 -19.64 -6.81 -3.13
N ALA A 448 -20.96 -6.72 -3.09
CA ALA A 448 -21.67 -5.52 -3.47
C ALA A 448 -21.50 -4.39 -2.45
N ALA A 449 -21.54 -4.69 -1.15
CA ALA A 449 -21.22 -3.72 -0.10
C ALA A 449 -19.77 -3.20 -0.22
N TYR A 450 -18.82 -4.08 -0.54
CA TYR A 450 -17.44 -3.72 -0.84
C TYR A 450 -17.36 -2.77 -2.03
N LEU A 451 -17.92 -3.16 -3.19
CA LEU A 451 -17.94 -2.34 -4.40
C LEU A 451 -18.59 -0.98 -4.14
N ASN A 452 -19.70 -0.94 -3.41
CA ASN A 452 -20.37 0.30 -3.04
C ASN A 452 -19.47 1.22 -2.21
N SER A 453 -18.71 0.67 -1.25
CA SER A 453 -17.76 1.42 -0.43
C SER A 453 -16.54 1.89 -1.24
N LEU A 454 -16.02 1.05 -2.15
CA LEU A 454 -14.93 1.37 -3.07
C LEU A 454 -15.31 2.53 -3.99
N LEU A 455 -16.48 2.47 -4.62
CA LEU A 455 -17.01 3.57 -5.45
C LEU A 455 -17.21 4.86 -4.64
N SER A 456 -17.56 4.75 -3.36
CA SER A 456 -17.72 5.92 -2.48
C SER A 456 -16.37 6.60 -2.20
N GLN A 457 -15.35 5.82 -1.85
CA GLN A 457 -14.01 6.37 -1.62
C GLN A 457 -13.37 6.89 -2.91
N LEU A 458 -13.60 6.21 -4.04
CA LEU A 458 -13.10 6.66 -5.35
C LEU A 458 -13.71 8.01 -5.73
N ASN A 459 -15.01 8.18 -5.55
CA ASN A 459 -15.68 9.45 -5.80
C ASN A 459 -15.19 10.56 -4.88
N TRP A 460 -14.98 10.27 -3.59
CA TRP A 460 -14.39 11.21 -2.63
C TRP A 460 -12.99 11.64 -3.06
N ALA A 461 -12.07 10.70 -3.26
CA ALA A 461 -10.68 10.98 -3.62
C ALA A 461 -10.57 11.78 -4.93
N PHE A 462 -11.37 11.42 -5.94
CA PHE A 462 -11.39 12.14 -7.21
C PHE A 462 -11.97 13.56 -7.07
N SER A 463 -13.02 13.74 -6.25
CA SER A 463 -13.62 15.06 -6.02
C SER A 463 -12.68 15.99 -5.25
N GLU A 464 -11.97 15.49 -4.24
CA GLU A 464 -10.94 16.23 -3.52
C GLU A 464 -9.79 16.63 -4.44
N PHE A 465 -9.31 15.70 -5.29
CA PHE A 465 -8.30 16.00 -6.29
C PHE A 465 -8.74 17.13 -7.23
N ILE A 466 -9.97 17.06 -7.77
CA ILE A 466 -10.48 18.10 -8.67
C ILE A 466 -10.59 19.45 -7.96
N THR A 467 -11.06 19.48 -6.70
CA THR A 467 -11.15 20.72 -5.90
C THR A 467 -9.78 21.34 -5.69
N MET A 468 -8.80 20.55 -5.22
CA MET A 468 -7.42 21.00 -5.01
C MET A 468 -6.77 21.50 -6.31
N MET A 469 -6.95 20.76 -7.40
CA MET A 469 -6.46 21.17 -8.72
C MET A 469 -7.06 22.51 -9.14
N GLN A 470 -8.38 22.71 -8.98
CA GLN A 470 -9.04 23.96 -9.35
C GLN A 470 -8.60 25.14 -8.47
N GLU A 471 -8.35 24.92 -7.19
CA GLU A 471 -7.79 25.94 -6.30
C GLU A 471 -6.38 26.34 -6.71
N MET A 472 -5.52 25.37 -7.00
CA MET A 472 -4.15 25.61 -7.48
C MET A 472 -4.14 26.33 -8.84
N ASP A 473 -5.08 25.99 -9.72
CA ASP A 473 -5.21 26.59 -11.05
C ASP A 473 -5.65 28.07 -11.00
N ARG A 474 -6.28 28.53 -9.91
CA ARG A 474 -6.60 29.96 -9.70
C ARG A 474 -5.37 30.80 -9.36
N VAL A 475 -4.30 30.18 -8.89
CA VAL A 475 -3.05 30.87 -8.54
C VAL A 475 -2.17 30.94 -9.79
N SER A 476 -1.87 32.14 -10.28
CA SER A 476 -1.08 32.32 -11.52
C SER A 476 0.44 32.21 -11.31
N ILE A 477 0.93 32.48 -10.10
CA ILE A 477 2.35 32.51 -9.77
C ILE A 477 2.67 31.32 -8.86
N ASP A 478 3.51 30.40 -9.33
CA ASP A 478 3.83 29.14 -8.62
C ASP A 478 4.43 29.37 -7.23
N ALA A 479 5.20 30.45 -7.04
CA ALA A 479 5.82 30.79 -5.75
C ALA A 479 4.80 31.07 -4.63
N HIS A 480 3.54 31.35 -4.96
CA HIS A 480 2.47 31.55 -3.97
C HIS A 480 1.79 30.24 -3.56
N LEU A 481 2.09 29.12 -4.22
CA LEU A 481 1.54 27.83 -3.84
C LEU A 481 2.29 27.27 -2.64
N GLU A 482 1.56 26.87 -1.62
CA GLU A 482 2.14 26.18 -0.47
C GLU A 482 2.56 24.76 -0.86
N SER A 483 3.78 24.35 -0.51
CA SER A 483 4.26 22.98 -0.75
C SER A 483 3.30 21.92 -0.18
N ARG A 484 2.65 22.21 0.95
CA ARG A 484 1.64 21.32 1.54
C ARG A 484 0.43 21.11 0.61
N GLN A 485 -0.07 22.17 -0.03
CA GLN A 485 -1.23 22.08 -0.93
C GLN A 485 -0.91 21.22 -2.16
N ILE A 486 0.29 21.40 -2.73
CA ILE A 486 0.77 20.61 -3.86
C ILE A 486 0.85 19.12 -3.50
N LYS A 487 1.45 18.80 -2.34
CA LYS A 487 1.54 17.43 -1.83
C LYS A 487 0.17 16.80 -1.56
N LEU A 488 -0.77 17.55 -0.99
CA LEU A 488 -2.14 17.07 -0.76
C LEU A 488 -2.86 16.77 -2.08
N CYS A 489 -2.71 17.64 -3.08
CA CYS A 489 -3.25 17.41 -4.42
C CYS A 489 -2.70 16.11 -5.05
N ALA A 490 -1.38 15.93 -5.01
CA ALA A 490 -0.71 14.72 -5.49
C ALA A 490 -1.18 13.46 -4.73
N THR A 491 -1.33 13.55 -3.40
CA THR A 491 -1.80 12.45 -2.55
C THR A 491 -3.24 12.06 -2.90
N CYS A 492 -4.13 13.03 -3.14
CA CYS A 492 -5.51 12.74 -3.57
C CYS A 492 -5.54 12.02 -4.93
N PHE A 493 -4.63 12.39 -5.84
CA PHE A 493 -4.48 11.71 -7.13
C PHE A 493 -3.97 10.27 -6.98
N ASP A 494 -3.04 10.01 -6.05
CA ASP A 494 -2.58 8.64 -5.75
C ASP A 494 -3.68 7.76 -5.18
N LEU A 495 -4.47 8.31 -4.25
CA LEU A 495 -5.63 7.61 -3.69
C LEU A 495 -6.63 7.29 -4.79
N TYR A 496 -6.93 8.25 -5.67
CA TYR A 496 -7.76 8.03 -6.86
C TYR A 496 -7.19 6.88 -7.71
N HIS A 497 -5.90 6.90 -8.07
CA HIS A 497 -5.31 5.90 -8.93
C HIS A 497 -5.37 4.50 -8.31
N GLY A 498 -5.01 4.36 -7.02
CA GLY A 498 -5.08 3.09 -6.30
C GLY A 498 -6.50 2.53 -6.22
N LEU A 499 -7.49 3.39 -5.97
CA LEU A 499 -8.91 2.99 -5.92
C LEU A 499 -9.44 2.63 -7.32
N ALA A 500 -9.03 3.35 -8.36
CA ALA A 500 -9.42 3.08 -9.74
C ALA A 500 -8.84 1.74 -10.25
N ARG A 501 -7.61 1.39 -9.84
CA ARG A 501 -7.01 0.08 -10.12
C ARG A 501 -7.69 -1.06 -9.36
N ALA A 502 -8.11 -0.84 -8.11
CA ALA A 502 -8.92 -1.81 -7.37
C ALA A 502 -10.30 -2.00 -8.02
N LEU A 503 -10.92 -0.93 -8.53
CA LEU A 503 -12.17 -1.01 -9.29
C LEU A 503 -11.98 -1.81 -10.58
N GLU A 504 -10.92 -1.53 -11.34
CA GLU A 504 -10.57 -2.26 -12.56
C GLU A 504 -10.43 -3.77 -12.28
N MET A 505 -9.66 -4.14 -11.24
CA MET A 505 -9.51 -5.52 -10.80
C MET A 505 -10.86 -6.15 -10.42
N THR A 506 -11.68 -5.45 -9.64
CA THR A 506 -12.99 -5.95 -9.20
C THR A 506 -13.91 -6.23 -10.40
N LEU A 507 -13.95 -5.32 -11.37
CA LEU A 507 -14.74 -5.46 -12.59
C LEU A 507 -14.16 -6.49 -13.56
N HIS A 508 -12.85 -6.75 -13.52
CA HIS A 508 -12.24 -7.86 -14.24
C HIS A 508 -12.66 -9.21 -13.65
N LEU A 509 -12.58 -9.35 -12.32
CA LEU A 509 -12.81 -10.63 -11.63
C LEU A 509 -14.30 -10.98 -11.56
N ALA A 510 -15.16 -9.98 -11.33
CA ALA A 510 -16.59 -10.19 -11.10
C ALA A 510 -17.48 -9.15 -11.83
N PRO A 511 -17.41 -9.04 -13.18
CA PRO A 511 -18.18 -8.05 -13.95
C PRO A 511 -19.70 -8.18 -13.79
N LEU A 512 -20.17 -9.41 -13.55
CA LEU A 512 -21.59 -9.72 -13.41
C LEU A 512 -22.23 -9.17 -12.12
N LEU A 513 -21.43 -8.67 -11.16
CA LEU A 513 -21.95 -7.96 -9.98
C LEU A 513 -22.80 -6.75 -10.36
N LEU A 514 -22.57 -6.15 -11.53
CA LEU A 514 -23.33 -4.99 -12.00
C LEU A 514 -24.71 -5.35 -12.58
N SER A 515 -25.05 -6.63 -12.75
CA SER A 515 -26.28 -7.02 -13.47
C SER A 515 -27.03 -8.23 -12.91
N LYS A 516 -26.47 -9.00 -11.99
CA LYS A 516 -27.15 -10.17 -11.42
C LYS A 516 -28.17 -9.77 -10.33
N PRO A 517 -29.49 -9.93 -10.54
CA PRO A 517 -30.53 -9.48 -9.61
C PRO A 517 -30.37 -10.04 -8.18
N GLU A 518 -29.98 -11.30 -8.05
CA GLU A 518 -29.77 -12.00 -6.76
C GLU A 518 -28.53 -11.53 -6.00
N ALA A 519 -27.63 -10.76 -6.63
CA ALA A 519 -26.33 -10.47 -6.04
C ALA A 519 -26.36 -9.36 -4.96
N CYS A 520 -27.38 -8.50 -4.95
CA CYS A 520 -27.37 -7.31 -4.10
C CYS A 520 -28.79 -6.77 -3.80
N ASP A 521 -29.73 -7.61 -3.37
CA ASP A 521 -31.08 -7.15 -2.98
C ASP A 521 -31.72 -6.16 -4.00
N ASN A 522 -31.54 -6.39 -5.31
CA ASN A 522 -31.93 -5.50 -6.42
C ASN A 522 -31.22 -4.13 -6.57
N GLN A 523 -30.15 -3.85 -5.84
CA GLN A 523 -29.38 -2.59 -5.92
C GLN A 523 -28.38 -2.51 -7.10
N ASN A 524 -28.35 -3.51 -7.98
CA ASN A 524 -27.36 -3.60 -9.07
C ASN A 524 -27.44 -2.41 -10.04
N GLU A 525 -28.63 -1.86 -10.27
CA GLU A 525 -28.81 -0.67 -11.10
C GLU A 525 -28.10 0.55 -10.51
N LEU A 526 -28.03 0.63 -9.19
CA LEU A 526 -27.31 1.70 -8.49
C LEU A 526 -25.81 1.51 -8.63
N LEU A 527 -25.31 0.30 -8.38
CA LEU A 527 -23.90 -0.01 -8.53
C LEU A 527 -23.43 0.25 -9.97
N LEU A 528 -24.21 -0.18 -10.96
CA LEU A 528 -23.95 0.10 -12.36
C LEU A 528 -23.97 1.60 -12.65
N GLY A 529 -25.04 2.30 -12.25
CA GLY A 529 -25.19 3.74 -12.47
C GLY A 529 -24.05 4.55 -11.84
N ARG A 530 -23.66 4.24 -10.60
CA ARG A 530 -22.52 4.87 -9.92
C ARG A 530 -21.19 4.58 -10.60
N THR A 531 -20.98 3.33 -11.03
CA THR A 531 -19.77 2.94 -11.77
C THR A 531 -19.66 3.74 -13.05
N CYS A 532 -20.73 3.78 -13.86
CA CYS A 532 -20.79 4.59 -15.07
C CYS A 532 -20.58 6.08 -14.79
N GLN A 533 -21.23 6.63 -13.76
CA GLN A 533 -21.09 8.03 -13.35
C GLN A 533 -19.64 8.38 -13.03
N ILE A 534 -18.95 7.59 -12.20
CA ILE A 534 -17.56 7.85 -11.80
C ILE A 534 -16.62 7.74 -12.99
N LEU A 535 -16.73 6.66 -13.79
CA LEU A 535 -15.88 6.48 -14.97
C LEU A 535 -16.06 7.66 -15.95
N MET A 536 -17.30 8.06 -16.23
CA MET A 536 -17.57 9.18 -17.14
C MET A 536 -17.22 10.53 -16.53
N ALA A 537 -17.31 10.70 -15.22
CA ALA A 537 -16.84 11.91 -14.54
C ALA A 537 -15.33 12.10 -14.73
N VAL A 538 -14.53 11.02 -14.60
CA VAL A 538 -13.09 11.09 -14.90
C VAL A 538 -12.86 11.46 -16.35
N VAL A 539 -13.47 10.74 -17.29
CA VAL A 539 -13.31 11.02 -18.73
C VAL A 539 -13.65 12.48 -19.04
N SER A 540 -14.80 12.97 -18.56
CA SER A 540 -15.27 14.33 -18.82
C SER A 540 -14.39 15.40 -18.17
N ARG A 541 -13.85 15.16 -16.96
CA ARG A 541 -13.07 16.16 -16.23
C ARG A 541 -11.58 16.13 -16.56
N VAL A 542 -11.07 15.05 -17.14
CA VAL A 542 -9.66 14.91 -17.54
C VAL A 542 -9.46 15.19 -19.04
N CYS A 543 -10.37 14.72 -19.91
CA CYS A 543 -10.15 14.76 -21.37
C CYS A 543 -10.70 16.01 -22.06
N ILE A 544 -11.74 16.66 -21.50
CA ILE A 544 -12.56 17.63 -22.25
C ILE A 544 -12.12 19.07 -21.97
N ARG A 545 -11.55 19.72 -22.98
CA ARG A 545 -11.03 21.11 -22.92
C ARG A 545 -12.10 22.19 -22.71
N GLY A 546 -13.34 21.94 -23.11
CA GLY A 546 -14.48 22.87 -22.89
C GLY A 546 -15.07 22.82 -21.47
N GLY A 547 -14.40 22.13 -20.53
CA GLY A 547 -14.80 21.99 -19.13
C GLY A 547 -13.57 21.78 -18.23
N GLY A 548 -13.69 20.92 -17.21
CA GLY A 548 -12.62 20.68 -16.22
C GLY A 548 -11.28 20.19 -16.78
N GLY A 549 -11.26 19.62 -17.99
CA GLY A 549 -10.05 19.08 -18.61
C GLY A 549 -9.00 20.15 -18.96
N ALA A 550 -9.41 21.42 -19.09
CA ALA A 550 -8.46 22.51 -19.29
C ALA A 550 -7.57 22.75 -18.05
N SER A 551 -8.15 22.66 -16.84
CA SER A 551 -7.40 22.78 -15.58
C SER A 551 -6.44 21.61 -15.40
N PHE A 552 -6.88 20.38 -15.74
CA PHE A 552 -6.01 19.21 -15.71
C PHE A 552 -4.83 19.36 -16.68
N ALA A 553 -5.09 19.78 -17.92
CA ALA A 553 -4.05 20.04 -18.91
C ALA A 553 -3.02 21.08 -18.44
N ARG A 554 -3.48 22.16 -17.79
CA ARG A 554 -2.59 23.18 -17.22
C ARG A 554 -1.77 22.65 -16.06
N LEU A 555 -2.36 21.87 -15.15
CA LEU A 555 -1.62 21.28 -14.03
C LEU A 555 -0.49 20.37 -14.54
N VAL A 556 -0.79 19.48 -15.50
CA VAL A 556 0.21 18.62 -16.14
C VAL A 556 1.31 19.45 -16.82
N ALA A 557 0.95 20.56 -17.48
CA ALA A 557 1.90 21.43 -18.16
C ALA A 557 2.76 22.28 -17.20
N ARG A 558 2.25 22.64 -16.02
CA ARG A 558 2.98 23.43 -15.01
C ARG A 558 4.15 22.66 -14.39
N GLY A 559 4.05 21.33 -14.29
CA GLY A 559 5.14 20.49 -13.79
C GLY A 559 5.61 20.89 -12.38
N LEU A 560 4.66 21.08 -11.47
CA LEU A 560 4.97 21.45 -10.09
C LEU A 560 5.69 20.30 -9.36
N PRO A 561 6.52 20.59 -8.32
CA PRO A 561 7.14 19.57 -7.50
C PRO A 561 6.13 18.54 -6.99
N ASP A 562 6.49 17.25 -6.92
CA ASP A 562 5.63 16.15 -6.48
C ASP A 562 4.42 15.80 -7.39
N THR A 563 4.16 16.57 -8.45
CA THR A 563 3.03 16.36 -9.37
C THR A 563 3.37 15.59 -10.65
N ASP A 564 4.61 15.11 -10.80
CA ASP A 564 5.06 14.34 -11.97
C ASP A 564 4.18 13.11 -12.27
N ARG A 565 3.58 12.51 -11.23
CA ARG A 565 2.64 11.39 -11.32
C ARG A 565 1.27 11.77 -11.88
N VAL A 566 0.88 13.04 -11.80
CA VAL A 566 -0.41 13.56 -12.28
C VAL A 566 -0.32 13.66 -13.79
N HIS A 567 -0.79 12.62 -14.48
CA HIS A 567 -0.72 12.54 -15.93
C HIS A 567 -1.93 11.80 -16.51
N TYR A 568 -2.26 12.09 -17.77
CA TYR A 568 -3.39 11.48 -18.49
C TYR A 568 -3.31 9.95 -18.50
N TYR A 569 -2.11 9.39 -18.67
CA TYR A 569 -1.89 7.93 -18.65
C TYR A 569 -2.41 7.32 -17.35
N VAL A 570 -1.96 7.87 -16.21
CA VAL A 570 -2.29 7.37 -14.87
C VAL A 570 -3.78 7.57 -14.58
N ALA A 571 -4.34 8.70 -15.03
CA ALA A 571 -5.76 9.00 -14.84
C ALA A 571 -6.68 8.05 -15.62
N LEU A 572 -6.33 7.76 -16.88
CA LEU A 572 -7.25 7.15 -17.85
C LEU A 572 -7.04 5.64 -18.05
N ALA A 573 -5.84 5.11 -17.78
CA ALA A 573 -5.56 3.68 -17.95
C ALA A 573 -6.51 2.75 -17.15
N PRO A 574 -6.74 2.95 -15.84
CA PRO A 574 -7.71 2.13 -15.10
C PRO A 574 -9.15 2.32 -15.62
N VAL A 575 -9.51 3.51 -16.11
CA VAL A 575 -10.84 3.78 -16.68
C VAL A 575 -11.05 3.01 -17.98
N ALA A 576 -10.07 3.03 -18.89
CA ALA A 576 -10.08 2.23 -20.11
C ALA A 576 -10.18 0.73 -19.78
N GLY A 577 -9.41 0.26 -18.80
CA GLY A 577 -9.50 -1.09 -18.27
C GLY A 577 -10.90 -1.45 -17.77
N CYS A 578 -11.51 -0.62 -16.92
CA CYS A 578 -12.88 -0.83 -16.44
C CYS A 578 -13.88 -0.97 -17.60
N LEU A 579 -13.82 -0.06 -18.58
CA LEU A 579 -14.71 -0.08 -19.74
C LEU A 579 -14.55 -1.37 -20.57
N ILE A 580 -13.31 -1.79 -20.82
CA ILE A 580 -13.02 -3.05 -21.53
C ILE A 580 -13.59 -4.25 -20.77
N ARG A 581 -13.43 -4.31 -19.45
CA ARG A 581 -13.91 -5.47 -18.67
C ARG A 581 -15.43 -5.50 -18.51
N MET A 582 -16.07 -4.35 -18.37
CA MET A 582 -17.53 -4.26 -18.32
C MET A 582 -18.21 -4.57 -19.65
N LEU A 583 -17.52 -4.40 -20.78
CA LEU A 583 -18.04 -4.59 -22.13
C LEU A 583 -17.30 -5.70 -22.90
N ASP A 584 -16.69 -6.65 -22.19
CA ASP A 584 -16.01 -7.78 -22.80
C ASP A 584 -17.03 -8.64 -23.58
N SER A 585 -16.77 -8.87 -24.86
CA SER A 585 -17.59 -9.70 -25.77
C SER A 585 -17.91 -11.10 -25.23
N LYS A 586 -17.14 -11.61 -24.26
CA LYS A 586 -17.38 -12.91 -23.62
C LYS A 586 -18.52 -12.89 -22.60
N LEU A 587 -19.00 -11.71 -22.21
CA LEU A 587 -20.08 -11.56 -21.23
C LEU A 587 -21.47 -11.78 -21.86
N PRO A 588 -22.50 -12.11 -21.06
CA PRO A 588 -23.85 -12.32 -21.57
C PRO A 588 -24.38 -11.09 -22.31
N PRO A 589 -25.12 -11.26 -23.43
CA PRO A 589 -25.62 -10.15 -24.23
C PRO A 589 -26.53 -9.21 -23.42
N GLU A 590 -27.37 -9.74 -22.52
CA GLU A 590 -28.22 -8.95 -21.63
C GLU A 590 -27.42 -8.01 -20.71
N HIS A 591 -26.27 -8.48 -20.20
CA HIS A 591 -25.37 -7.65 -19.40
C HIS A 591 -24.76 -6.54 -20.26
N LEU A 592 -24.25 -6.90 -21.44
CA LEU A 592 -23.64 -5.95 -22.36
C LEU A 592 -24.62 -4.85 -22.77
N ASP A 593 -25.87 -5.19 -23.08
CA ASP A 593 -26.89 -4.22 -23.48
C ASP A 593 -27.27 -3.29 -22.32
N ARG A 594 -27.41 -3.84 -21.11
CA ARG A 594 -27.70 -3.06 -19.90
C ARG A 594 -26.58 -2.08 -19.57
N VAL A 595 -25.32 -2.55 -19.57
CA VAL A 595 -24.14 -1.71 -19.31
C VAL A 595 -23.98 -0.66 -20.39
N THR A 596 -24.10 -1.05 -21.68
CA THR A 596 -24.01 -0.12 -22.81
C THR A 596 -25.03 0.99 -22.65
N LYS A 597 -26.30 0.65 -22.42
CA LYS A 597 -27.39 1.60 -22.20
C LYS A 597 -27.07 2.54 -21.02
N ALA A 598 -26.69 1.99 -19.87
CA ALA A 598 -26.37 2.78 -18.68
C ALA A 598 -25.26 3.81 -18.94
N ILE A 599 -24.17 3.41 -19.62
CA ILE A 599 -23.07 4.31 -19.98
C ILE A 599 -23.54 5.44 -20.90
N VAL A 600 -24.23 5.12 -22.01
CA VAL A 600 -24.62 6.15 -22.99
C VAL A 600 -25.75 7.07 -22.50
N THR A 601 -26.52 6.64 -21.50
CA THR A 601 -27.54 7.48 -20.84
C THR A 601 -26.98 8.34 -19.70
N GLU A 602 -25.75 8.10 -19.27
CA GLU A 602 -25.12 8.88 -18.19
C GLU A 602 -24.87 10.33 -18.65
N PRO A 603 -25.32 11.36 -17.91
CA PRO A 603 -25.22 12.75 -18.35
C PRO A 603 -23.79 13.25 -18.65
N LEU A 604 -22.78 12.67 -17.99
CA LEU A 604 -21.37 13.01 -18.19
C LEU A 604 -20.72 12.25 -19.36
N PHE A 605 -21.46 11.35 -20.02
CA PHE A 605 -20.93 10.57 -21.14
C PHE A 605 -20.55 11.46 -22.32
N ARG A 606 -19.30 11.31 -22.78
CA ARG A 606 -18.77 12.06 -23.93
C ARG A 606 -17.88 11.18 -24.80
N MET A 607 -18.29 10.98 -26.04
CA MET A 607 -17.53 10.21 -27.03
C MET A 607 -16.16 10.83 -27.33
N ASP A 608 -16.05 12.16 -27.34
CA ASP A 608 -14.79 12.86 -27.57
C ASP A 608 -13.69 12.44 -26.57
N GLY A 609 -14.07 12.04 -25.34
CA GLY A 609 -13.12 11.58 -24.33
C GLY A 609 -12.53 10.20 -24.64
N LEU A 610 -13.32 9.29 -25.20
CA LEU A 610 -12.84 7.99 -25.69
C LEU A 610 -11.95 8.16 -26.93
N GLU A 611 -12.33 9.08 -27.82
CA GLU A 611 -11.52 9.42 -29.00
C GLU A 611 -10.21 10.10 -28.62
N PHE A 612 -10.19 10.89 -27.54
CA PHE A 612 -8.97 11.45 -26.96
C PHE A 612 -8.01 10.35 -26.48
N MET A 613 -8.49 9.33 -25.75
CA MET A 613 -7.65 8.19 -25.34
C MET A 613 -7.00 7.46 -26.53
N LEU A 614 -7.70 7.40 -27.66
CA LEU A 614 -7.28 6.74 -28.90
C LEU A 614 -6.51 7.67 -29.85
N GLY A 615 -6.30 8.94 -29.52
CA GLY A 615 -5.63 9.91 -30.39
C GLY A 615 -6.40 10.28 -31.66
N LYS A 616 -7.72 10.04 -31.71
CA LYS A 616 -8.60 10.39 -32.84
C LYS A 616 -9.02 11.87 -32.83
N CYS A 617 -8.54 12.66 -31.85
CA CYS A 617 -8.80 14.09 -31.75
C CYS A 617 -7.92 14.88 -32.73
N LYS A 618 -8.44 15.99 -33.29
CA LYS A 618 -7.76 16.79 -34.34
C LYS A 618 -6.42 17.45 -33.91
N ASP A 619 -6.05 17.39 -32.63
CA ASP A 619 -4.83 17.98 -32.09
C ASP A 619 -3.73 16.90 -31.97
N SER A 620 -2.72 16.96 -32.84
CA SER A 620 -1.61 15.98 -32.89
C SER A 620 -0.74 15.98 -31.63
N LYS A 621 -0.81 17.03 -30.80
CA LYS A 621 -0.12 17.11 -29.50
C LYS A 621 -0.93 16.50 -28.35
N ALA A 622 -2.16 16.04 -28.58
CA ALA A 622 -3.00 15.43 -27.56
C ALA A 622 -2.43 14.10 -27.06
N PHE A 623 -2.80 13.72 -25.82
CA PHE A 623 -2.49 12.41 -25.26
C PHE A 623 -3.12 11.29 -26.09
N SER A 624 -2.49 10.11 -26.11
CA SER A 624 -3.02 8.88 -26.69
C SER A 624 -2.27 7.68 -26.12
N PHE A 625 -2.97 6.55 -25.91
CA PHE A 625 -2.33 5.30 -25.47
C PHE A 625 -1.40 4.71 -26.54
N TYR A 626 -1.60 5.03 -27.83
CA TYR A 626 -0.69 4.63 -28.92
C TYR A 626 0.75 5.12 -28.74
N LYS A 627 0.98 6.13 -27.89
CA LYS A 627 2.31 6.68 -27.58
C LYS A 627 3.10 5.84 -26.57
N TYR A 628 2.52 4.77 -26.02
CA TYR A 628 3.11 3.92 -24.98
C TYR A 628 3.09 2.43 -25.38
N PRO A 629 3.76 2.04 -26.48
CA PRO A 629 3.69 0.67 -27.01
C PRO A 629 4.34 -0.38 -26.09
N ASP A 630 5.26 0.03 -25.22
CA ASP A 630 5.94 -0.87 -24.27
C ASP A 630 5.02 -1.32 -23.12
N ASP A 631 4.01 -0.51 -22.80
CA ASP A 631 3.11 -0.75 -21.66
C ASP A 631 1.70 -1.16 -22.09
N VAL A 632 1.21 -0.62 -23.22
CA VAL A 632 -0.12 -0.87 -23.77
C VAL A 632 0.01 -1.73 -25.03
N THR A 633 -0.48 -2.95 -24.94
CA THR A 633 -0.44 -3.90 -26.05
C THR A 633 -1.42 -3.51 -27.17
N MET A 634 -1.14 -3.95 -28.40
CA MET A 634 -2.05 -3.73 -29.54
C MET A 634 -3.42 -4.39 -29.32
N ASP A 635 -3.48 -5.50 -28.60
CA ASP A 635 -4.74 -6.19 -28.32
C ASP A 635 -5.59 -5.41 -27.30
N GLU A 636 -4.96 -4.78 -26.31
CA GLU A 636 -5.63 -3.86 -25.39
C GLU A 636 -6.18 -2.63 -26.11
N LEU A 637 -5.41 -2.06 -27.04
CA LEU A 637 -5.88 -0.93 -27.85
C LEU A 637 -7.06 -1.32 -28.74
N LYS A 638 -6.99 -2.46 -29.42
CA LYS A 638 -8.13 -3.00 -30.20
C LYS A 638 -9.36 -3.22 -29.33
N ALA A 639 -9.19 -3.76 -28.12
CA ALA A 639 -10.31 -3.93 -27.19
C ALA A 639 -10.94 -2.58 -26.81
N LEU A 640 -10.13 -1.55 -26.57
CA LEU A 640 -10.64 -0.19 -26.33
C LEU A 640 -11.38 0.39 -27.54
N GLU A 641 -10.88 0.14 -28.75
CA GLU A 641 -11.53 0.56 -29.99
C GLU A 641 -12.90 -0.11 -30.19
N ILE A 642 -12.98 -1.42 -29.97
CA ILE A 642 -14.24 -2.18 -30.03
C ILE A 642 -15.27 -1.60 -29.05
N VAL A 643 -14.84 -1.28 -27.82
CA VAL A 643 -15.70 -0.65 -26.82
C VAL A 643 -16.15 0.74 -27.25
N ALA A 644 -15.23 1.57 -27.74
CA ALA A 644 -15.55 2.91 -28.22
C ALA A 644 -16.54 2.87 -29.40
N ASP A 645 -16.37 1.92 -30.32
CA ASP A 645 -17.26 1.73 -31.47
C ASP A 645 -18.65 1.28 -31.02
N ARG A 646 -18.74 0.32 -30.08
CA ARG A 646 -20.02 -0.12 -29.49
C ARG A 646 -20.77 1.04 -28.84
N LEU A 647 -20.08 1.85 -28.03
CA LEU A 647 -20.66 3.00 -27.35
C LEU A 647 -21.08 4.10 -28.35
N ARG A 648 -20.30 4.32 -29.43
CA ARG A 648 -20.65 5.26 -30.51
C ARG A 648 -21.95 4.85 -31.19
N VAL A 649 -22.07 3.59 -31.59
CA VAL A 649 -23.27 3.06 -32.26
C VAL A 649 -24.51 3.19 -31.37
N ALA A 650 -24.38 2.83 -30.08
CA ALA A 650 -25.47 2.93 -29.12
C ALA A 650 -25.90 4.39 -28.88
N ARG A 651 -24.94 5.32 -28.74
CA ARG A 651 -25.24 6.76 -28.65
C ARG A 651 -26.01 7.24 -29.88
N ASP A 652 -25.53 6.91 -31.07
CA ASP A 652 -26.14 7.37 -32.32
C ASP A 652 -27.56 6.83 -32.48
N ALA A 653 -27.81 5.61 -32.01
CA ALA A 653 -29.17 5.05 -31.97
C ALA A 653 -30.10 5.86 -31.05
N ILE A 654 -29.63 6.27 -29.85
CA ILE A 654 -30.42 7.10 -28.93
C ILE A 654 -30.69 8.49 -29.53
N VAL A 655 -29.69 9.12 -30.14
CA VAL A 655 -29.84 10.44 -30.76
C VAL A 655 -30.82 10.39 -31.93
N ARG A 656 -30.74 9.35 -32.78
CA ARG A 656 -31.71 9.14 -33.87
C ARG A 656 -33.12 8.92 -33.34
N ALA A 657 -33.28 8.16 -32.26
CA ALA A 657 -34.57 7.94 -31.62
C ALA A 657 -35.17 9.22 -30.98
N LYS A 658 -34.35 10.24 -30.66
CA LYS A 658 -34.75 11.51 -30.04
C LYS A 658 -34.99 12.67 -31.02
N SER A 659 -34.87 12.47 -32.34
CA SER A 659 -35.00 13.54 -33.35
C SER A 659 -36.46 13.69 -33.88
N PRO A 660 -36.91 14.88 -34.32
CA PRO A 660 -37.86 15.72 -33.58
C PRO A 660 -39.30 15.61 -34.11
N GLY A 661 -40.22 15.16 -33.26
CA GLY A 661 -41.65 15.03 -33.59
C GLY A 661 -42.62 15.40 -32.47
N SER A 662 -42.16 15.97 -31.35
CA SER A 662 -43.07 16.46 -30.30
C SER A 662 -42.47 17.68 -29.61
N SER A 663 -43.14 18.81 -29.86
CA SER A 663 -43.45 19.92 -28.95
C SER A 663 -42.44 20.20 -27.82
N GLY A 664 -41.76 21.35 -27.95
CA GLY A 664 -41.22 22.03 -26.79
C GLY A 664 -42.34 22.49 -25.87
N ALA A 665 -42.50 21.80 -24.74
CA ALA A 665 -43.16 22.28 -23.52
C ALA A 665 -43.10 21.22 -22.40
N GLN A 666 -41.92 20.69 -22.04
CA GLN A 666 -41.78 19.99 -20.77
C GLN A 666 -40.45 20.41 -20.14
N SER A 667 -40.51 21.42 -19.28
CA SER A 667 -39.53 21.56 -18.21
C SER A 667 -39.80 20.42 -17.23
N ASP A 668 -39.33 19.22 -17.58
CA ASP A 668 -39.24 18.11 -16.62
C ASP A 668 -38.53 18.66 -15.39
N LEU A 669 -39.18 18.61 -14.23
CA LEU A 669 -38.58 19.04 -12.97
C LEU A 669 -37.28 18.24 -12.79
N LEU A 670 -36.14 18.87 -13.10
CA LEU A 670 -34.84 18.24 -12.90
C LEU A 670 -34.69 17.95 -11.41
N CYS A 671 -34.15 16.77 -11.10
CA CYS A 671 -33.79 16.40 -9.75
C CYS A 671 -32.92 17.48 -9.13
N THR A 672 -33.38 18.08 -8.05
CA THR A 672 -32.65 19.16 -7.33
C THR A 672 -31.41 18.67 -6.60
N ILE A 673 -31.17 17.36 -6.56
CA ILE A 673 -29.98 16.76 -5.97
C ILE A 673 -28.84 16.67 -7.00
N CYS A 674 -29.12 16.22 -8.23
CA CYS A 674 -28.09 16.06 -9.26
C CYS A 674 -28.16 17.08 -10.40
N TYR A 675 -29.25 17.83 -10.53
CA TYR A 675 -29.57 18.77 -11.61
C TYR A 675 -29.38 18.23 -13.03
N ALA A 676 -29.34 16.90 -13.18
CA ALA A 676 -28.95 16.22 -14.43
C ALA A 676 -29.95 15.18 -14.91
N ARG A 677 -30.79 14.64 -14.02
CA ARG A 677 -31.82 13.64 -14.33
C ARG A 677 -33.20 14.19 -13.93
N PRO A 678 -34.30 13.79 -14.60
CA PRO A 678 -35.66 14.14 -14.17
C PRO A 678 -35.96 13.65 -12.75
N ALA A 679 -36.75 14.40 -11.98
CA ALA A 679 -37.23 14.02 -10.66
C ALA A 679 -38.40 13.03 -10.77
N ASP A 680 -38.07 11.79 -11.10
CA ASP A 680 -39.01 10.70 -11.42
C ASP A 680 -39.46 9.86 -10.20
N THR A 681 -39.04 10.18 -8.97
CA THR A 681 -39.28 9.33 -7.79
C THR A 681 -39.73 10.13 -6.57
N ALA A 682 -40.84 9.72 -5.93
CA ALA A 682 -41.37 10.27 -4.68
C ALA A 682 -41.01 9.41 -3.46
N PHE A 683 -40.88 10.04 -2.29
CA PHE A 683 -40.57 9.38 -1.02
C PHE A 683 -41.83 9.28 -0.15
N VAL A 684 -42.09 8.12 0.43
CA VAL A 684 -43.24 7.87 1.31
C VAL A 684 -42.78 7.84 2.77
N PRO A 685 -43.46 8.54 3.72
CA PRO A 685 -44.72 9.28 3.56
C PRO A 685 -44.55 10.78 3.22
N CYS A 686 -43.33 11.32 3.21
CA CYS A 686 -43.12 12.78 3.18
C CYS A 686 -43.41 13.48 1.84
N GLY A 687 -43.61 12.75 0.73
CA GLY A 687 -44.01 13.29 -0.57
C GLY A 687 -42.95 14.07 -1.34
N HIS A 688 -41.74 14.26 -0.79
CA HIS A 688 -40.63 14.87 -1.52
C HIS A 688 -40.17 13.99 -2.67
N HIS A 689 -39.60 14.60 -3.71
CA HIS A 689 -39.20 13.90 -4.94
C HIS A 689 -37.77 14.22 -5.38
N SER A 690 -37.11 13.24 -5.97
CA SER A 690 -35.81 13.36 -6.64
C SER A 690 -35.71 12.31 -7.76
N CYS A 691 -34.59 12.25 -8.49
CA CYS A 691 -34.39 11.14 -9.43
C CYS A 691 -34.12 9.84 -8.67
N ARG A 692 -34.59 8.71 -9.23
CA ARG A 692 -34.46 7.37 -8.66
C ARG A 692 -33.05 7.07 -8.21
N ALA A 693 -32.08 7.37 -9.06
CA ALA A 693 -30.67 7.12 -8.76
C ALA A 693 -30.15 7.91 -7.54
N CYS A 694 -30.60 9.15 -7.32
CA CYS A 694 -30.18 9.93 -6.16
C CYS A 694 -30.78 9.37 -4.87
N ILE A 695 -32.09 9.12 -4.82
CA ILE A 695 -32.71 8.62 -3.60
C ILE A 695 -32.23 7.22 -3.24
N MET A 696 -32.13 6.35 -4.23
CA MET A 696 -31.64 5.00 -4.02
C MET A 696 -30.20 4.99 -3.51
N GLN A 697 -29.33 5.88 -4.02
CA GLN A 697 -27.99 6.06 -3.48
C GLN A 697 -27.99 6.48 -2.00
N HIS A 698 -28.91 7.36 -1.63
CA HIS A 698 -29.01 7.85 -0.26
C HIS A 698 -29.50 6.81 0.73
N LEU A 699 -30.50 6.00 0.32
CA LEU A 699 -31.03 4.89 1.12
C LEU A 699 -29.98 3.82 1.46
N LEU A 700 -28.86 3.75 0.74
CA LEU A 700 -27.73 2.87 1.09
C LEU A 700 -27.01 3.31 2.37
N ASN A 701 -27.06 4.59 2.71
CA ASN A 701 -26.31 5.16 3.83
C ASN A 701 -27.23 5.74 4.91
N SER A 702 -28.42 6.21 4.56
CA SER A 702 -29.38 6.82 5.48
C SER A 702 -30.81 6.57 5.04
N LYS A 703 -31.66 6.17 5.98
CA LYS A 703 -33.10 5.94 5.72
C LYS A 703 -33.94 7.22 5.82
N GLN A 704 -33.33 8.39 6.02
CA GLN A 704 -34.05 9.66 6.21
C GLN A 704 -34.19 10.43 4.90
N CYS A 705 -35.20 11.27 4.76
CA CYS A 705 -35.38 12.14 3.59
C CYS A 705 -34.31 13.24 3.50
N PHE A 706 -33.82 13.53 2.29
CA PHE A 706 -32.88 14.64 2.01
C PHE A 706 -33.34 15.99 2.56
N PHE A 707 -34.64 16.24 2.47
CA PHE A 707 -35.22 17.57 2.66
C PHE A 707 -35.77 17.75 4.06
N CYS A 708 -36.63 16.83 4.51
CA CYS A 708 -37.30 16.95 5.81
C CYS A 708 -36.74 16.04 6.90
N LYS A 709 -35.76 15.18 6.57
CA LYS A 709 -35.15 14.20 7.49
C LYS A 709 -36.12 13.18 8.13
N ALA A 710 -37.37 13.11 7.67
CA ALA A 710 -38.31 12.05 8.07
C ALA A 710 -37.86 10.69 7.54
N ASP A 711 -38.13 9.61 8.28
CA ASP A 711 -37.81 8.25 7.83
C ASP A 711 -38.61 7.88 6.56
N ILE A 712 -37.92 7.32 5.58
CA ILE A 712 -38.48 6.85 4.31
C ILE A 712 -38.81 5.37 4.45
N GLU A 713 -40.11 5.06 4.32
CA GLU A 713 -40.60 3.69 4.33
C GLU A 713 -40.48 3.03 2.96
N SER A 714 -40.77 3.77 1.89
CA SER A 714 -40.68 3.30 0.52
C SER A 714 -40.52 4.45 -0.48
N VAL A 715 -40.15 4.11 -1.71
CA VAL A 715 -40.11 5.04 -2.85
C VAL A 715 -41.09 4.60 -3.93
N ARG A 716 -41.63 5.56 -4.68
CA ARG A 716 -42.56 5.30 -5.78
C ARG A 716 -42.14 6.10 -7.01
N GLU A 717 -42.13 5.45 -8.17
CA GLU A 717 -41.98 6.17 -9.44
C GLU A 717 -43.18 7.09 -9.68
N ILE A 718 -42.89 8.33 -10.07
CA ILE A 718 -43.87 9.32 -10.45
C ILE A 718 -43.78 9.43 -11.97
N GLU A 719 -44.87 9.10 -12.67
CA GLU A 719 -44.95 9.48 -14.08
C GLU A 719 -45.07 11.00 -14.16
N PRO A 720 -44.27 11.68 -15.01
CA PRO A 720 -44.50 13.09 -15.27
C PRO A 720 -45.92 13.21 -15.83
N ASN A 721 -46.81 13.89 -15.09
CA ASN A 721 -48.17 14.14 -15.55
C ASN A 721 -48.11 14.74 -16.97
N ASN A 722 -48.79 14.08 -17.92
CA ASN A 722 -48.98 14.51 -19.30
C ASN A 722 -49.31 16.00 -19.43
#